data_AF-A0A660V1S6-F1
#
_entry.id   AF-A0A660V1S6-F1
#
_cell.length_a   1.000
_cell.length_b   1.000
_cell.length_c   1.000
_cell.angle_alpha   90.00
_cell.angle_beta   90.00
_cell.angle_gamma   90.00
#
_symmetry.space_group_name_H-M   'P 1'
#
loop_
_entity.id
_entity.type
_entity.pdbx_description
1 polymer ?
#
loop_
_entity_poly.entity_id
_entity_poly.type
_entity_poly.pdbx_seq_one_letter_code
_entity_poly.pdbx_strand_id
1 'polypeptide(L)'
;MRLKFPWQKFQMIQACKELAQMRLWESYENLDFFAVETPLEDPVVVSIMGAGGEEYGISVFRGPDAFKQPIIIIRDGRPAAAKTNTIGFSMVHYRDMQYEEKKWLKSCNYRAGKSDWLPSVISKKPGKMTQMVEKDHDINLMLYIARGIIKAQEDGKFRPVIKHRGSKIFTIEVSGDILEPDVTVTYKSFPGSKELLRMCRDEMVYDISELPDISRLPKLDESWVVVPVYVTSEDDGNDNCILVIAEEESHYVLCADIIPMDIGQALEVLFGVFSGDNSAEKVGIPDNIIIAEKQFFDAIKGIQQLDINVCYKKNHPVAEDIRESIANDLPAFADRHFVKYLEMPDIDLSVVPADDDLQGWKLVQKALTNRLINFWHDSDYLRKNRPSKKFFGDADWEYYIDEYGEMMALPTYVTWAALTYRTAKNKPTYAEKLLSESLPESLRISLESLNNSYPSLYQITETDAETGYVALKDLLLSKTVTVHDQGLSEMARQGWIVPFRVYPIGNFHFADIAGPIFNALDSTEVIDELLKLKLPAEPTTEWLRENAYIFGRLWALYDDISERGSVLPKLTNTDGEPLEFITAHFGCDNPKKVRKVLLQREDIDYDKDCDVYIWFKGNPDNPVMETTLLARIFFQNNKIKAETNSEKRLARLIDMLEAIDGIRYLEHESK
;
A
#
# COMPACT_ATOMS: atom_id res chain seq x y z
N MET A 1 -28.33 2.40 23.54
CA MET A 1 -27.74 1.06 23.38
C MET A 1 -27.04 0.93 22.01
N ARG A 2 -26.01 1.74 21.74
CA ARG A 2 -25.26 1.79 20.47
C ARG A 2 -23.81 2.24 20.72
N LEU A 3 -22.96 1.37 21.28
CA LEU A 3 -21.49 1.56 21.36
C LEU A 3 -20.73 0.21 21.47
N LYS A 4 -21.28 -0.91 20.98
CA LYS A 4 -20.58 -2.21 21.06
C LYS A 4 -19.39 -2.30 20.07
N PHE A 5 -19.59 -1.80 18.85
CA PHE A 5 -18.71 -2.10 17.72
C PHE A 5 -17.33 -1.39 17.74
N PRO A 6 -17.24 -0.07 17.99
CA PRO A 6 -15.92 0.61 18.02
C PRO A 6 -15.05 0.12 19.19
N TRP A 7 -15.69 -0.27 20.29
CA TRP A 7 -15.00 -0.68 21.51
C TRP A 7 -14.40 -2.09 21.41
N GLN A 8 -15.11 -3.07 20.84
CA GLN A 8 -14.57 -4.44 20.68
C GLN A 8 -13.38 -4.48 19.71
N LYS A 9 -13.43 -3.72 18.61
CA LYS A 9 -12.30 -3.56 17.70
C LYS A 9 -11.09 -2.94 18.40
N PHE A 10 -11.32 -1.90 19.20
CA PHE A 10 -10.26 -1.29 20.00
C PHE A 10 -9.63 -2.28 20.99
N GLN A 11 -10.45 -3.09 21.68
CA GLN A 11 -9.95 -4.14 22.58
C GLN A 11 -9.12 -5.19 21.84
N MET A 12 -9.54 -5.59 20.64
CA MET A 12 -8.79 -6.54 19.79
C MET A 12 -7.41 -5.97 19.44
N ILE A 13 -7.35 -4.72 18.98
CA ILE A 13 -6.09 -4.04 18.66
C ILE A 13 -5.15 -4.01 19.88
N GLN A 14 -5.68 -3.70 21.06
CA GLN A 14 -4.88 -3.69 22.30
C GLN A 14 -4.35 -5.09 22.64
N ALA A 15 -5.19 -6.12 22.56
CA ALA A 15 -4.76 -7.49 22.82
C ALA A 15 -3.70 -7.98 21.83
N CYS A 16 -3.84 -7.69 20.53
CA CYS A 16 -2.82 -8.04 19.54
C CYS A 16 -1.50 -7.30 19.80
N LYS A 17 -1.55 -6.01 20.16
CA LYS A 17 -0.36 -5.21 20.49
C LYS A 17 0.34 -5.74 21.74
N GLU A 18 -0.42 -6.09 22.77
CA GLU A 18 0.08 -6.68 24.01
C GLU A 18 0.75 -8.03 23.75
N LEU A 19 0.11 -8.89 22.93
CA LEU A 19 0.70 -10.17 22.51
C LEU A 19 2.03 -9.94 21.74
N ALA A 20 2.07 -8.98 20.82
CA ALA A 20 3.30 -8.66 20.09
C ALA A 20 4.41 -8.15 21.02
N GLN A 21 4.08 -7.37 22.05
CA GLN A 21 5.07 -6.89 23.02
C GLN A 21 5.74 -8.01 23.82
N MET A 22 5.13 -9.20 23.91
CA MET A 22 5.75 -10.38 24.51
C MET A 22 6.87 -10.99 23.66
N ARG A 23 6.99 -10.60 22.38
CA ARG A 23 8.04 -11.04 21.44
C ARG A 23 8.20 -12.57 21.40
N LEU A 24 7.09 -13.29 21.40
CA LEU A 24 7.09 -14.76 21.48
C LEU A 24 7.90 -15.43 20.36
N TRP A 25 8.03 -14.77 19.20
CA TRP A 25 8.86 -15.20 18.08
C TRP A 25 10.36 -15.30 18.41
N GLU A 26 10.85 -14.68 19.49
CA GLU A 26 12.24 -14.87 19.93
C GLU A 26 12.46 -16.21 20.65
N SER A 27 11.38 -16.86 21.06
CA SER A 27 11.39 -18.09 21.86
C SER A 27 10.78 -19.30 21.16
N TYR A 28 10.02 -19.09 20.07
CA TYR A 28 9.26 -20.12 19.36
C TYR A 28 9.39 -19.95 17.85
N GLU A 29 9.39 -21.07 17.13
CA GLU A 29 9.54 -21.10 15.67
C GLU A 29 8.18 -21.02 14.96
N ASN A 30 8.16 -20.60 13.69
CA ASN A 30 6.93 -20.55 12.87
C ASN A 30 6.24 -21.94 12.76
N LEU A 31 7.01 -23.02 12.88
CA LEU A 31 6.52 -24.41 12.84
C LEU A 31 6.03 -24.94 14.20
N ASP A 32 6.16 -24.20 15.30
CA ASP A 32 5.64 -24.59 16.62
C ASP A 32 4.10 -24.41 16.69
N PHE A 33 3.37 -25.10 15.81
CA PHE A 33 1.92 -25.04 15.76
C PHE A 33 1.29 -25.55 17.06
N PHE A 34 0.26 -24.85 17.50
CA PHE A 34 -0.58 -25.25 18.63
C PHE A 34 -2.06 -25.08 18.32
N ALA A 35 -2.91 -25.73 19.10
CA ALA A 35 -4.36 -25.59 19.00
C ALA A 35 -4.89 -24.60 20.05
N VAL A 36 -5.93 -23.86 19.67
CA VAL A 36 -6.73 -23.05 20.60
C VAL A 36 -8.18 -23.46 20.49
N GLU A 37 -8.78 -23.89 21.59
CA GLU A 37 -10.21 -24.17 21.70
C GLU A 37 -10.92 -22.95 22.27
N THR A 38 -11.93 -22.45 21.57
CA THR A 38 -12.69 -21.25 21.95
C THR A 38 -14.18 -21.60 22.00
N PRO A 39 -15.04 -20.79 22.67
CA PRO A 39 -16.48 -21.02 22.65
C PRO A 39 -17.15 -20.67 21.31
N LEU A 40 -16.39 -20.16 20.31
CA LEU A 40 -16.94 -19.62 19.06
C LEU A 40 -16.81 -20.58 17.87
N GLU A 41 -15.72 -21.33 17.80
CA GLU A 41 -15.43 -22.24 16.69
C GLU A 41 -14.78 -23.53 17.20
N ASP A 42 -14.87 -24.58 16.37
CA ASP A 42 -14.04 -25.78 16.50
C ASP A 42 -12.55 -25.40 16.60
N PRO A 43 -11.70 -26.25 17.23
CA PRO A 43 -10.32 -25.92 17.52
C PRO A 43 -9.58 -25.32 16.32
N VAL A 44 -9.03 -24.11 16.52
CA VAL A 44 -8.21 -23.44 15.53
C VAL A 44 -6.75 -23.84 15.71
N VAL A 45 -5.98 -23.80 14.63
CA VAL A 45 -4.53 -24.04 14.66
C VAL A 45 -3.82 -22.70 14.54
N VAL A 46 -2.90 -22.42 15.45
CA VAL A 46 -2.19 -21.15 15.56
C VAL A 46 -0.69 -21.36 15.39
N SER A 47 -0.05 -20.44 14.68
CA SER A 47 1.40 -20.30 14.58
C SER A 47 1.81 -18.91 15.05
N ILE A 48 2.91 -18.84 15.80
CA ILE A 48 3.58 -17.57 16.13
C ILE A 48 4.45 -17.19 14.92
N MET A 49 4.24 -15.99 14.38
CA MET A 49 5.00 -15.45 13.25
C MET A 49 6.05 -14.45 13.73
N GLY A 50 7.16 -14.31 13.00
CA GLY A 50 8.26 -13.41 13.36
C GLY A 50 9.62 -14.08 13.50
N ALA A 51 9.69 -15.41 13.54
CA ALA A 51 10.95 -16.12 13.79
C ALA A 51 11.97 -15.89 12.65
N GLY A 52 11.49 -15.72 11.42
CA GLY A 52 12.28 -15.38 10.24
C GLY A 52 12.63 -13.88 10.09
N GLY A 53 12.29 -13.04 11.07
CA GLY A 53 12.61 -11.60 11.04
C GLY A 53 11.55 -10.70 10.38
N GLU A 54 10.43 -11.26 9.95
CA GLU A 54 9.33 -10.54 9.31
C GLU A 54 7.95 -11.03 9.77
N GLU A 55 6.90 -10.28 9.42
CA GLU A 55 5.49 -10.59 9.73
C GLU A 55 5.19 -10.87 11.22
N TYR A 56 5.79 -10.11 12.13
CA TYR A 56 5.65 -10.30 13.58
C TYR A 56 4.19 -10.34 14.05
N GLY A 57 3.72 -11.49 14.58
CA GLY A 57 2.32 -11.64 14.98
C GLY A 57 1.89 -13.11 15.06
N ILE A 58 0.66 -13.42 14.61
CA ILE A 58 0.14 -14.78 14.58
C ILE A 58 -0.67 -15.07 13.31
N SER A 59 -0.60 -16.31 12.85
CA SER A 59 -1.50 -16.87 11.83
C SER A 59 -2.41 -17.91 12.47
N VAL A 60 -3.72 -17.82 12.19
CA VAL A 60 -4.75 -18.72 12.71
C VAL A 60 -5.46 -19.40 11.54
N PHE A 61 -5.37 -20.73 11.50
CA PHE A 61 -6.10 -21.59 10.58
C PHE A 61 -7.39 -22.08 11.25
N ARG A 62 -8.51 -21.92 10.57
CA ARG A 62 -9.83 -22.20 11.15
C ARG A 62 -10.74 -23.02 10.26
N GLY A 63 -11.81 -23.54 10.85
CA GLY A 63 -12.79 -24.41 10.21
C GLY A 63 -12.40 -25.91 10.18
N PRO A 64 -13.20 -26.76 9.53
CA PRO A 64 -13.09 -28.22 9.61
C PRO A 64 -11.74 -28.81 9.19
N ASP A 65 -11.00 -28.10 8.33
CA ASP A 65 -9.69 -28.50 7.80
C ASP A 65 -8.53 -27.70 8.41
N ALA A 66 -8.71 -27.03 9.56
CA ALA A 66 -7.69 -26.20 10.21
C ALA A 66 -6.31 -26.89 10.33
N PHE A 67 -6.29 -28.19 10.66
CA PHE A 67 -5.06 -28.98 10.79
C PHE A 67 -4.39 -29.38 9.47
N LYS A 68 -5.12 -29.35 8.34
CA LYS A 68 -4.55 -29.68 7.02
C LYS A 68 -4.03 -28.45 6.29
N GLN A 69 -4.59 -27.28 6.57
CA GLN A 69 -4.25 -26.04 5.87
C GLN A 69 -2.76 -25.67 5.94
N PRO A 70 -2.06 -25.78 7.09
CA PRO A 70 -0.62 -25.53 7.12
C PRO A 70 0.17 -26.49 6.22
N ILE A 71 -0.24 -27.76 6.17
CA ILE A 71 0.40 -28.80 5.34
C ILE A 71 0.27 -28.46 3.85
N ILE A 72 -0.90 -27.96 3.45
CA ILE A 72 -1.17 -27.56 2.07
C ILE A 72 -0.33 -26.34 1.69
N ILE A 73 -0.22 -25.35 2.59
CA ILE A 73 0.60 -24.15 2.35
C ILE A 73 2.08 -24.52 2.19
N ILE A 74 2.62 -25.33 3.10
CA ILE A 74 4.04 -25.69 3.10
C ILE A 74 4.40 -26.52 1.86
N ARG A 75 3.52 -27.43 1.41
CA ARG A 75 3.80 -28.29 0.25
C ARG A 75 3.56 -27.65 -1.11
N ASP A 76 2.48 -26.90 -1.24
CA ASP A 76 1.98 -26.44 -2.55
C ASP A 76 2.20 -24.92 -2.76
N GLY A 77 2.76 -24.21 -1.78
CA GLY A 77 3.13 -22.78 -1.87
C GLY A 77 1.97 -21.82 -2.12
N ARG A 78 2.22 -20.72 -2.86
CA ARG A 78 1.24 -19.64 -3.13
C ARG A 78 -0.08 -20.11 -3.76
N PRO A 79 -0.12 -21.05 -4.73
CA PRO A 79 -1.39 -21.58 -5.26
C PRO A 79 -2.31 -22.17 -4.19
N ALA A 80 -1.74 -22.68 -3.10
CA ALA A 80 -2.44 -23.25 -1.97
C ALA A 80 -2.98 -22.19 -1.00
N ALA A 81 -2.29 -21.04 -0.87
CA ALA A 81 -2.73 -19.94 -0.01
C ALA A 81 -4.13 -19.43 -0.42
N ALA A 82 -4.52 -19.50 -1.69
CA ALA A 82 -5.87 -19.13 -2.14
C ALA A 82 -6.98 -20.06 -1.58
N LYS A 83 -6.64 -21.26 -1.12
CA LYS A 83 -7.59 -22.29 -0.65
C LYS A 83 -7.76 -22.30 0.87
N THR A 84 -7.03 -21.45 1.60
CA THR A 84 -7.04 -21.45 3.06
C THR A 84 -8.10 -20.51 3.66
N ASN A 85 -8.50 -20.82 4.88
CA ASN A 85 -9.41 -20.06 5.72
C ASN A 85 -8.66 -19.60 6.96
N THR A 86 -8.22 -18.35 6.94
CA THR A 86 -7.33 -17.82 7.98
C THR A 86 -7.87 -16.53 8.58
N ILE A 87 -7.46 -16.28 9.82
CA ILE A 87 -7.50 -14.98 10.46
C ILE A 87 -6.13 -14.77 11.11
N GLY A 88 -5.63 -13.55 11.14
CA GLY A 88 -4.29 -13.33 11.67
C GLY A 88 -4.01 -11.85 11.84
N PHE A 89 -2.87 -11.56 12.45
CA PHE A 89 -2.33 -10.23 12.40
C PHE A 89 -0.82 -10.27 12.27
N SER A 90 -0.29 -9.25 11.60
CA SER A 90 1.12 -8.90 11.61
C SER A 90 1.26 -7.45 12.08
N MET A 91 2.40 -7.12 12.67
CA MET A 91 2.69 -5.77 13.14
C MET A 91 3.35 -4.95 12.04
N VAL A 92 2.73 -3.82 11.71
CA VAL A 92 3.13 -2.92 10.62
C VAL A 92 3.28 -1.51 11.17
N HIS A 93 4.23 -0.72 10.66
CA HIS A 93 4.27 0.70 11.00
C HIS A 93 3.10 1.44 10.36
N TYR A 94 2.51 2.38 11.08
CA TYR A 94 1.34 3.12 10.61
C TYR A 94 1.58 3.87 9.28
N ARG A 95 2.82 4.32 9.02
CA ARG A 95 3.19 4.90 7.72
C ARG A 95 3.00 3.94 6.55
N ASP A 96 3.32 2.66 6.76
CA ASP A 96 3.39 1.60 5.75
C ASP A 96 2.04 0.86 5.60
N MET A 97 1.06 1.18 6.46
CA MET A 97 -0.30 0.65 6.35
C MET A 97 -1.05 1.19 5.12
N GLN A 98 -1.86 0.33 4.51
CA GLN A 98 -2.73 0.65 3.38
C GLN A 98 -3.87 1.60 3.78
N TYR A 99 -4.46 2.29 2.81
CA TYR A 99 -5.53 3.28 3.06
C TYR A 99 -6.71 2.67 3.83
N GLU A 100 -7.16 1.48 3.44
CA GLU A 100 -8.31 0.82 4.09
C GLU A 100 -7.99 0.39 5.53
N GLU A 101 -6.73 0.06 5.84
CA GLU A 101 -6.27 -0.23 7.21
C GLU A 101 -6.26 1.03 8.08
N LYS A 102 -5.71 2.13 7.54
CA LYS A 102 -5.71 3.46 8.19
C LYS A 102 -7.15 3.93 8.45
N LYS A 103 -8.05 3.73 7.49
CA LYS A 103 -9.49 4.05 7.61
C LYS A 103 -10.19 3.15 8.63
N TRP A 104 -9.88 1.86 8.65
CA TRP A 104 -10.40 0.92 9.65
C TRP A 104 -9.96 1.29 11.07
N LEU A 105 -8.68 1.65 11.29
CA LEU A 105 -8.17 2.13 12.58
C LEU A 105 -8.86 3.42 13.04
N LYS A 106 -9.05 4.38 12.12
CA LYS A 106 -9.81 5.62 12.40
C LYS A 106 -11.25 5.32 12.81
N SER A 107 -11.89 4.33 12.21
CA SER A 107 -13.25 3.90 12.58
C SER A 107 -13.37 3.38 14.03
N CYS A 108 -12.23 3.00 14.63
CA CYS A 108 -12.12 2.54 16.00
C CYS A 108 -11.74 3.66 16.99
N ASN A 109 -11.76 4.93 16.56
CA ASN A 109 -11.23 6.08 17.30
C ASN A 109 -9.76 5.93 17.73
N TYR A 110 -8.98 5.10 17.04
CA TYR A 110 -7.55 4.97 17.30
C TYR A 110 -6.80 6.14 16.66
N ARG A 111 -5.99 6.85 17.45
CA ARG A 111 -5.10 7.92 16.95
C ARG A 111 -3.67 7.39 16.94
N ALA A 112 -3.08 7.31 15.76
CA ALA A 112 -1.73 6.79 15.56
C ALA A 112 -0.81 7.86 14.95
N GLY A 113 0.45 7.88 15.39
CA GLY A 113 1.55 8.59 14.75
C GLY A 113 2.21 7.72 13.67
N LYS A 114 2.97 8.35 12.75
CA LYS A 114 3.61 7.66 11.60
C LYS A 114 4.52 6.50 12.02
N SER A 115 5.23 6.64 13.14
CA SER A 115 6.16 5.63 13.67
C SER A 115 5.48 4.51 14.46
N ASP A 116 4.18 4.62 14.75
CA ASP A 116 3.51 3.66 15.62
C ASP A 116 3.48 2.27 14.97
N TRP A 117 3.91 1.27 15.74
CA TRP A 117 3.89 -0.14 15.33
C TRP A 117 2.57 -0.77 15.79
N LEU A 118 1.72 -1.14 14.84
CA LEU A 118 0.31 -1.46 15.06
C LEU A 118 -0.08 -2.76 14.35
N PRO A 119 -1.04 -3.54 14.89
CA PRO A 119 -1.48 -4.78 14.27
C PRO A 119 -2.36 -4.49 13.04
N SER A 120 -1.97 -5.02 11.89
CA SER A 120 -2.86 -5.21 10.74
C SER A 120 -3.61 -6.54 10.93
N VAL A 121 -4.92 -6.48 11.19
CA VAL A 121 -5.73 -7.66 11.49
C VAL A 121 -6.59 -8.04 10.28
N ILE A 122 -6.28 -9.17 9.68
CA ILE A 122 -6.86 -9.62 8.41
C ILE A 122 -7.58 -10.96 8.54
N SER A 123 -8.58 -11.17 7.68
CA SER A 123 -9.35 -12.41 7.55
C SER A 123 -9.42 -12.78 6.07
N LYS A 124 -9.22 -14.07 5.78
CA LYS A 124 -9.26 -14.64 4.44
C LYS A 124 -10.15 -15.86 4.43
N LYS A 125 -11.04 -15.93 3.44
CA LYS A 125 -11.86 -17.11 3.18
C LYS A 125 -11.34 -17.86 1.95
N PRO A 126 -11.59 -19.18 1.85
CA PRO A 126 -11.18 -19.95 0.68
C PRO A 126 -11.76 -19.35 -0.61
N GLY A 127 -10.91 -19.12 -1.60
CA GLY A 127 -11.25 -18.54 -2.90
C GLY A 127 -11.63 -17.06 -2.87
N LYS A 128 -11.35 -16.36 -1.77
CA LYS A 128 -11.61 -14.92 -1.62
C LYS A 128 -10.33 -14.16 -1.32
N MET A 129 -10.32 -12.87 -1.69
CA MET A 129 -9.27 -11.95 -1.31
C MET A 129 -9.27 -11.74 0.21
N THR A 130 -8.09 -11.41 0.74
CA THR A 130 -7.91 -10.99 2.12
C THR A 130 -8.70 -9.71 2.38
N GLN A 131 -9.31 -9.60 3.56
CA GLN A 131 -10.12 -8.45 3.95
C GLN A 131 -9.84 -8.06 5.40
N MET A 132 -10.11 -6.80 5.74
CA MET A 132 -10.11 -6.35 7.12
C MET A 132 -11.13 -7.11 7.96
N VAL A 133 -10.78 -7.39 9.21
CA VAL A 133 -11.70 -7.99 10.15
C VAL A 133 -12.81 -7.00 10.52
N GLU A 134 -13.99 -7.20 9.93
CA GLU A 134 -15.17 -6.37 10.21
C GLU A 134 -16.27 -7.10 10.98
N LYS A 135 -16.29 -8.43 10.97
CA LYS A 135 -17.39 -9.22 11.57
C LYS A 135 -17.17 -9.42 13.06
N ASP A 136 -18.22 -9.24 13.87
CA ASP A 136 -18.20 -9.46 15.32
C ASP A 136 -17.61 -10.82 15.70
N HIS A 137 -17.96 -11.86 14.93
CA HIS A 137 -17.44 -13.21 15.14
C HIS A 137 -15.91 -13.28 15.04
N ASP A 138 -15.34 -12.71 13.96
CA ASP A 138 -13.90 -12.71 13.70
C ASP A 138 -13.15 -11.84 14.73
N ILE A 139 -13.73 -10.69 15.12
CA ILE A 139 -13.18 -9.80 16.16
C ILE A 139 -13.11 -10.55 17.50
N ASN A 140 -14.20 -11.20 17.90
CA ASN A 140 -14.24 -11.92 19.18
C ASN A 140 -13.35 -13.18 19.15
N LEU A 141 -13.26 -13.88 18.03
CA LEU A 141 -12.37 -15.02 17.88
C LEU A 141 -10.90 -14.61 18.09
N MET A 142 -10.45 -13.55 17.42
CA MET A 142 -9.09 -13.03 17.59
C MET A 142 -8.83 -12.57 19.03
N LEU A 143 -9.81 -11.93 19.67
CA LEU A 143 -9.72 -11.55 21.08
C LEU A 143 -9.51 -12.75 22.01
N TYR A 144 -10.33 -13.81 21.89
CA TYR A 144 -10.17 -15.02 22.69
C TYR A 144 -8.80 -15.66 22.48
N ILE A 145 -8.31 -15.71 21.24
CA ILE A 145 -7.01 -16.29 20.91
C ILE A 145 -5.89 -15.46 21.53
N ALA A 146 -5.86 -14.15 21.27
CA ALA A 146 -4.81 -13.26 21.77
C ALA A 146 -4.77 -13.24 23.30
N ARG A 147 -5.93 -13.05 23.96
CA ARG A 147 -6.03 -13.05 25.43
C ARG A 147 -5.71 -14.42 26.03
N GLY A 148 -6.12 -15.50 25.38
CA GLY A 148 -5.80 -16.86 25.79
C GLY A 148 -4.29 -17.16 25.78
N ILE A 149 -3.60 -16.72 24.72
CA ILE A 149 -2.13 -16.87 24.61
C ILE A 149 -1.42 -16.01 25.66
N ILE A 150 -1.78 -14.73 25.77
CA ILE A 150 -1.26 -13.80 26.79
C ILE A 150 -1.38 -14.43 28.17
N LYS A 151 -2.58 -14.88 28.53
CA LYS A 151 -2.84 -15.47 29.85
C LYS A 151 -2.07 -16.77 30.09
N ALA A 152 -1.96 -17.65 29.09
CA ALA A 152 -1.16 -18.87 29.19
C ALA A 152 0.33 -18.57 29.39
N GLN A 153 0.85 -17.52 28.74
CA GLN A 153 2.24 -17.09 28.85
C GLN A 153 2.52 -16.47 30.21
N GLU A 154 1.66 -15.56 30.69
CA GLU A 154 1.77 -14.94 32.02
C GLU A 154 1.71 -15.97 33.15
N ASP A 155 0.88 -17.00 33.00
CA ASP A 155 0.81 -18.14 33.92
C ASP A 155 2.04 -19.08 33.83
N GLY A 156 2.96 -18.85 32.89
CA GLY A 156 4.15 -19.67 32.65
C GLY A 156 3.86 -21.05 32.04
N LYS A 157 2.65 -21.23 31.49
CA LYS A 157 2.14 -22.51 30.96
C LYS A 157 2.26 -22.62 29.43
N PHE A 158 2.48 -21.52 28.72
CA PHE A 158 2.62 -21.52 27.26
C PHE A 158 3.95 -22.15 26.81
N ARG A 159 3.89 -23.36 26.21
CA ARG A 159 5.06 -24.12 25.71
C ARG A 159 4.69 -25.00 24.50
N PRO A 160 4.43 -24.39 23.32
CA PRO A 160 3.97 -25.09 22.13
C PRO A 160 4.99 -26.05 21.47
N VAL A 161 6.21 -26.17 22.03
CA VAL A 161 7.32 -26.96 21.44
C VAL A 161 6.91 -28.39 21.10
N ILE A 162 7.22 -28.80 19.87
CA ILE A 162 6.98 -30.15 19.35
C ILE A 162 7.92 -31.16 20.04
N LYS A 163 7.52 -31.66 21.22
CA LYS A 163 8.30 -32.64 22.00
C LYS A 163 7.79 -34.08 21.93
N HIS A 164 6.64 -34.32 21.31
CA HIS A 164 5.94 -35.61 21.45
C HIS A 164 5.96 -36.48 20.19
N ARG A 165 6.40 -37.74 20.36
CA ARG A 165 6.15 -38.84 19.41
C ARG A 165 4.68 -39.27 19.53
N GLY A 166 3.78 -38.63 18.79
CA GLY A 166 2.36 -38.95 18.81
C GLY A 166 1.48 -37.99 18.00
N SER A 167 0.17 -38.13 18.16
CA SER A 167 -0.86 -37.26 17.55
C SER A 167 -1.33 -36.14 18.50
N LYS A 168 -0.65 -35.90 19.61
CA LYS A 168 -1.08 -34.91 20.61
C LYS A 168 -0.38 -33.58 20.37
N ILE A 169 -1.15 -32.51 20.19
CA ILE A 169 -0.68 -31.13 19.99
C ILE A 169 -0.91 -30.31 21.26
N PHE A 170 -0.04 -29.34 21.53
CA PHE A 170 -0.24 -28.37 22.62
C PHE A 170 -1.57 -27.63 22.40
N THR A 171 -2.44 -27.59 23.41
CA THR A 171 -3.79 -27.04 23.29
C THR A 171 -4.08 -26.06 24.41
N ILE A 172 -4.55 -24.87 24.05
CA ILE A 172 -5.05 -23.85 24.98
C ILE A 172 -6.57 -23.85 24.93
N GLU A 173 -7.21 -24.21 26.03
CA GLU A 173 -8.66 -24.13 26.20
C GLU A 173 -8.99 -22.77 26.81
N VAL A 174 -9.71 -21.94 26.04
CA VAL A 174 -10.09 -20.59 26.43
C VAL A 174 -11.59 -20.54 26.68
N SER A 175 -11.99 -20.07 27.86
CA SER A 175 -13.41 -19.97 28.25
C SER A 175 -13.64 -18.74 29.13
N GLY A 176 -14.89 -18.49 29.55
CA GLY A 176 -15.22 -17.37 30.43
C GLY A 176 -15.37 -16.03 29.70
N ASP A 177 -15.05 -14.92 30.38
CA ASP A 177 -15.17 -13.57 29.82
C ASP A 177 -14.08 -13.32 28.76
N ILE A 178 -14.44 -12.64 27.67
CA ILE A 178 -13.53 -12.46 26.53
C ILE A 178 -12.35 -11.52 26.82
N LEU A 179 -12.50 -10.57 27.76
CA LEU A 179 -11.43 -9.65 28.13
C LEU A 179 -10.51 -10.25 29.18
N GLU A 180 -11.05 -11.10 30.05
CA GLU A 180 -10.32 -11.82 31.09
C GLU A 180 -10.67 -13.32 31.05
N PRO A 181 -10.18 -14.07 30.05
CA PRO A 181 -10.57 -15.45 29.88
C PRO A 181 -9.88 -16.39 30.87
N ASP A 182 -10.60 -17.45 31.23
CA ASP A 182 -10.06 -18.61 31.92
C ASP A 182 -9.31 -19.51 30.92
N VAL A 183 -8.07 -19.88 31.27
CA VAL A 183 -7.21 -20.68 30.41
C VAL A 183 -6.78 -21.98 31.08
N THR A 184 -7.01 -23.10 30.39
CA THR A 184 -6.45 -24.42 30.72
C THR A 184 -5.56 -24.90 29.60
N VAL A 185 -4.38 -25.43 29.94
CA VAL A 185 -3.41 -25.93 28.95
C VAL A 185 -3.33 -27.46 29.04
N THR A 186 -3.56 -28.13 27.92
CA THR A 186 -3.53 -29.59 27.80
C THR A 186 -2.83 -30.04 26.51
N TYR A 187 -2.73 -31.36 26.29
CA TYR A 187 -2.26 -31.94 25.03
C TYR A 187 -3.34 -32.89 24.49
N LYS A 188 -4.01 -32.49 23.41
CA LYS A 188 -5.14 -33.21 22.80
C LYS A 188 -4.81 -33.70 21.40
N SER A 189 -5.56 -34.70 20.94
CA SER A 189 -5.48 -35.19 19.56
C SER A 189 -6.71 -34.78 18.78
N PHE A 190 -6.48 -34.25 17.59
CA PHE A 190 -7.53 -33.82 16.66
C PHE A 190 -7.36 -34.51 15.30
N PRO A 191 -8.42 -34.64 14.50
CA PRO A 191 -8.28 -35.07 13.10
C PRO A 191 -7.27 -34.18 12.35
N GLY A 192 -6.24 -34.77 11.74
CA GLY A 192 -5.17 -34.04 11.03
C GLY A 192 -3.96 -33.64 11.89
N SER A 193 -4.06 -33.68 13.23
CA SER A 193 -2.96 -33.28 14.12
C SER A 193 -1.73 -34.18 14.01
N LYS A 194 -1.91 -35.48 13.70
CA LYS A 194 -0.80 -36.42 13.50
C LYS A 194 -0.02 -36.09 12.23
N GLU A 195 -0.73 -35.78 11.15
CA GLU A 195 -0.18 -35.43 9.85
C GLU A 195 0.58 -34.11 9.93
N LEU A 196 0.01 -33.11 10.60
CA LEU A 196 0.64 -31.81 10.85
C LEU A 196 1.94 -31.96 11.63
N LEU A 197 1.91 -32.68 12.76
CA LEU A 197 3.10 -32.92 13.58
C LEU A 197 4.16 -33.77 12.87
N ARG A 198 3.77 -34.61 11.90
CA ARG A 198 4.73 -35.35 11.06
C ARG A 198 5.41 -34.41 10.07
N MET A 199 4.64 -33.62 9.33
CA MET A 199 5.19 -32.63 8.41
C MET A 199 6.17 -31.69 9.12
N CYS A 200 5.82 -31.15 10.30
CA CYS A 200 6.74 -30.28 11.04
C CYS A 200 8.07 -30.96 11.40
N ARG A 201 8.07 -32.29 11.59
CA ARG A 201 9.31 -33.04 11.84
C ARG A 201 10.10 -33.31 10.56
N ASP A 202 9.41 -33.65 9.48
CA ASP A 202 10.02 -33.97 8.19
C ASP A 202 10.70 -32.71 7.60
N GLU A 203 10.09 -31.53 7.73
CA GLU A 203 10.68 -30.23 7.35
C GLU A 203 11.90 -29.84 8.21
N MET A 204 12.05 -30.41 9.41
CA MET A 204 13.20 -30.16 10.30
C MET A 204 14.37 -31.13 10.07
N VAL A 205 14.27 -32.08 9.13
CA VAL A 205 15.30 -33.10 8.87
C VAL A 205 15.64 -33.14 7.38
N TYR A 206 16.80 -32.59 7.00
CA TYR A 206 17.34 -32.70 5.65
C TYR A 206 17.95 -34.10 5.41
N ASP A 207 17.69 -34.73 4.27
CA ASP A 207 18.26 -36.04 3.91
C ASP A 207 19.71 -35.87 3.42
N ILE A 208 20.66 -36.25 4.29
CA ILE A 208 22.10 -36.13 4.07
C ILE A 208 22.59 -37.06 2.94
N SER A 209 21.78 -38.04 2.52
CA SER A 209 22.19 -39.02 1.49
C SER A 209 22.25 -38.47 0.06
N GLU A 210 21.74 -37.25 -0.19
CA GLU A 210 21.80 -36.57 -1.50
C GLU A 210 22.95 -35.55 -1.62
N LEU A 211 23.81 -35.41 -0.59
CA LEU A 211 24.91 -34.44 -0.62
C LEU A 211 26.07 -34.86 -1.57
N PRO A 212 26.78 -33.88 -2.18
CA PRO A 212 27.95 -34.16 -3.00
C PRO A 212 29.06 -34.90 -2.24
N ASP A 213 29.74 -35.84 -2.89
CA ASP A 213 30.91 -36.51 -2.32
C ASP A 213 32.12 -35.56 -2.27
N ILE A 214 32.39 -35.01 -1.08
CA ILE A 214 33.52 -34.10 -0.83
C ILE A 214 34.81 -34.82 -0.37
N SER A 215 34.83 -36.16 -0.32
CA SER A 215 35.96 -36.93 0.23
C SER A 215 37.29 -36.70 -0.49
N ARG A 216 37.26 -36.17 -1.71
CA ARG A 216 38.44 -35.90 -2.56
C ARG A 216 38.97 -34.48 -2.44
N LEU A 217 38.27 -33.57 -1.75
CA LEU A 217 38.70 -32.19 -1.59
C LEU A 217 39.74 -32.08 -0.46
N PRO A 218 40.74 -31.19 -0.59
CA PRO A 218 41.72 -30.96 0.46
C PRO A 218 41.08 -30.31 1.69
N LYS A 219 41.58 -30.61 2.89
CA LYS A 219 41.22 -29.90 4.12
C LYS A 219 42.05 -28.62 4.25
N LEU A 220 41.42 -27.53 4.66
CA LEU A 220 42.00 -26.22 4.87
C LEU A 220 42.01 -25.91 6.37
N ASP A 221 43.16 -25.48 6.88
CA ASP A 221 43.33 -25.01 8.27
C ASP A 221 42.75 -23.60 8.41
N GLU A 222 41.44 -23.49 8.20
CA GLU A 222 40.69 -22.24 8.09
C GLU A 222 39.34 -22.34 8.76
N SER A 223 38.81 -21.19 9.11
CA SER A 223 37.46 -21.03 9.63
C SER A 223 36.69 -20.09 8.73
N TRP A 224 35.52 -20.51 8.27
CA TRP A 224 34.67 -19.69 7.41
C TRP A 224 33.39 -19.29 8.14
N VAL A 225 32.94 -18.07 7.90
CA VAL A 225 31.74 -17.48 8.49
C VAL A 225 30.66 -17.42 7.41
N VAL A 226 29.52 -18.04 7.69
CA VAL A 226 28.37 -18.08 6.79
C VAL A 226 27.25 -17.22 7.37
N VAL A 227 26.81 -16.25 6.57
CA VAL A 227 25.90 -15.18 6.98
C VAL A 227 24.79 -15.04 5.93
N PRO A 228 23.57 -15.53 6.21
CA PRO A 228 22.41 -15.13 5.44
C PRO A 228 22.06 -13.67 5.81
N VAL A 229 21.94 -12.81 4.80
CA VAL A 229 21.44 -11.43 4.94
C VAL A 229 20.11 -11.31 4.22
N TYR A 230 19.05 -11.15 5.00
CA TYR A 230 17.68 -11.06 4.49
C TYR A 230 17.43 -9.69 3.88
N VAL A 231 16.87 -9.65 2.67
CA VAL A 231 16.52 -8.42 1.98
C VAL A 231 15.02 -8.28 1.99
N THR A 232 14.51 -7.31 2.73
CA THR A 232 13.08 -6.99 2.76
C THR A 232 12.74 -6.16 1.51
N SER A 233 12.04 -6.74 0.53
CA SER A 233 11.39 -5.96 -0.53
C SER A 233 9.95 -5.62 -0.11
N GLU A 234 9.52 -4.37 -0.33
CA GLU A 234 8.19 -3.89 0.08
C GLU A 234 7.01 -4.57 -0.64
N ASP A 235 7.26 -5.30 -1.74
CA ASP A 235 6.22 -6.03 -2.50
C ASP A 235 6.54 -7.52 -2.70
N ASP A 236 5.65 -8.38 -2.20
CA ASP A 236 5.37 -9.75 -2.66
C ASP A 236 6.41 -10.89 -2.41
N GLY A 237 6.70 -11.20 -1.14
CA GLY A 237 6.99 -12.57 -0.64
C GLY A 237 7.98 -13.41 -1.45
N ASN A 238 9.01 -12.77 -2.02
CA ASN A 238 10.13 -13.46 -2.62
C ASN A 238 11.19 -13.51 -1.53
N ASP A 239 11.11 -14.55 -0.70
CA ASP A 239 11.98 -14.80 0.45
C ASP A 239 13.39 -15.15 -0.05
N ASN A 240 14.07 -14.21 -0.70
CA ASN A 240 15.45 -14.38 -1.13
C ASN A 240 16.36 -13.78 -0.06
N CYS A 241 17.49 -14.42 0.19
CA CYS A 241 18.55 -13.87 1.03
C CYS A 241 19.86 -13.80 0.24
N ILE A 242 20.73 -12.90 0.67
CA ILE A 242 22.12 -12.88 0.22
C ILE A 242 22.89 -13.81 1.15
N LEU A 243 23.31 -14.97 0.66
CA LEU A 243 24.18 -15.87 1.40
C LEU A 243 25.63 -15.43 1.21
N VAL A 244 26.25 -14.94 2.28
CA VAL A 244 27.65 -14.54 2.28
C VAL A 244 28.49 -15.59 2.99
N ILE A 245 29.59 -15.99 2.35
CA ILE A 245 30.61 -16.88 2.91
C ILE A 245 31.92 -16.10 2.92
N ALA A 246 32.52 -15.92 4.09
CA ALA A 246 33.78 -15.20 4.26
C ALA A 246 34.78 -15.99 5.10
N GLU A 247 36.07 -15.77 4.87
CA GLU A 247 37.13 -16.30 5.72
C GLU A 247 37.22 -15.51 7.04
N GLU A 248 37.28 -16.20 8.18
CA GLU A 248 37.22 -15.59 9.53
C GLU A 248 38.41 -14.64 9.79
N GLU A 249 39.64 -15.06 9.46
CA GLU A 249 40.85 -14.30 9.81
C GLU A 249 41.06 -13.07 8.93
N SER A 250 40.79 -13.19 7.62
CA SER A 250 41.04 -12.14 6.64
C SER A 250 39.84 -11.23 6.39
N HIS A 251 38.64 -11.63 6.85
CA HIS A 251 37.34 -11.05 6.52
C HIS A 251 37.07 -11.04 4.99
N TYR A 252 37.83 -11.83 4.21
CA TYR A 252 37.68 -11.86 2.77
C TYR A 252 36.41 -12.61 2.37
N VAL A 253 35.55 -11.98 1.57
CA VAL A 253 34.32 -12.58 1.06
C VAL A 253 34.64 -13.55 -0.07
N LEU A 254 34.48 -14.84 0.19
CA LEU A 254 34.66 -15.92 -0.77
C LEU A 254 33.46 -16.00 -1.73
N CYS A 255 32.25 -15.81 -1.22
CA CYS A 255 31.02 -15.87 -2.00
C CYS A 255 29.97 -14.92 -1.41
N ALA A 256 29.18 -14.30 -2.28
CA ALA A 256 27.99 -13.52 -1.92
C ALA A 256 26.95 -13.74 -3.03
N ASP A 257 26.06 -14.72 -2.82
CA ASP A 257 25.06 -15.11 -3.81
C ASP A 257 23.65 -14.83 -3.32
N ILE A 258 22.76 -14.49 -4.25
CA ILE A 258 21.34 -14.34 -3.99
C ILE A 258 20.68 -15.69 -4.18
N ILE A 259 20.17 -16.24 -3.10
CA ILE A 259 19.46 -17.52 -3.11
C ILE A 259 18.03 -17.32 -2.60
N PRO A 260 17.05 -18.11 -3.06
CA PRO A 260 15.83 -18.32 -2.31
C PRO A 260 16.16 -18.81 -0.90
N MET A 261 15.30 -18.54 0.08
CA MET A 261 15.35 -19.10 1.43
C MET A 261 15.04 -20.60 1.39
N ASP A 262 15.89 -21.34 0.71
CA ASP A 262 15.87 -22.77 0.54
C ASP A 262 17.21 -23.34 1.03
N ILE A 263 17.12 -24.30 1.94
CA ILE A 263 18.29 -24.94 2.55
C ILE A 263 19.11 -25.70 1.50
N GLY A 264 18.45 -26.27 0.49
CA GLY A 264 19.11 -27.00 -0.58
C GLY A 264 20.02 -26.12 -1.42
N GLN A 265 19.51 -24.96 -1.86
CA GLN A 265 20.32 -23.99 -2.61
C GLN A 265 21.47 -23.42 -1.77
N ALA A 266 21.22 -23.16 -0.48
CA ALA A 266 22.28 -22.68 0.40
C ALA A 266 23.43 -23.70 0.56
N LEU A 267 23.08 -25.00 0.62
CA LEU A 267 24.06 -26.08 0.61
C LEU A 267 24.76 -26.17 -0.75
N GLU A 268 24.03 -26.09 -1.86
CA GLU A 268 24.60 -26.12 -3.22
C GLU A 268 25.67 -25.03 -3.39
N VAL A 269 25.38 -23.79 -2.97
CA VAL A 269 26.34 -22.69 -2.96
C VAL A 269 27.54 -23.02 -2.08
N LEU A 270 27.32 -23.49 -0.84
CA LEU A 270 28.41 -23.85 0.08
C LEU A 270 29.33 -24.95 -0.49
N PHE A 271 28.77 -25.98 -1.12
CA PHE A 271 29.53 -27.05 -1.78
C PHE A 271 30.23 -26.58 -3.07
N GLY A 272 29.61 -25.65 -3.80
CA GLY A 272 30.22 -24.94 -4.92
C GLY A 272 31.48 -24.21 -4.47
N VAL A 273 31.40 -23.46 -3.37
CA VAL A 273 32.56 -22.77 -2.77
C VAL A 273 33.67 -23.76 -2.41
N PHE A 274 33.39 -24.92 -1.81
CA PHE A 274 34.43 -25.93 -1.55
C PHE A 274 35.13 -26.42 -2.83
N SER A 275 34.40 -26.46 -3.93
CA SER A 275 34.86 -26.96 -5.23
C SER A 275 35.60 -25.91 -6.06
N GLY A 276 35.72 -24.68 -5.55
CA GLY A 276 36.41 -23.57 -6.22
C GLY A 276 35.50 -22.54 -6.87
N ASP A 277 34.18 -22.66 -6.73
CA ASP A 277 33.21 -21.65 -7.19
C ASP A 277 33.13 -20.50 -6.18
N ASN A 278 34.24 -19.78 -6.04
CA ASN A 278 34.39 -18.64 -5.14
C ASN A 278 35.37 -17.61 -5.72
N SER A 279 35.31 -16.39 -5.21
CA SER A 279 36.09 -15.24 -5.67
C SER A 279 37.61 -15.43 -5.57
N ALA A 280 38.06 -16.34 -4.70
CA ALA A 280 39.47 -16.68 -4.51
C ALA A 280 39.94 -17.86 -5.39
N GLU A 281 39.05 -18.46 -6.21
CA GLU A 281 39.27 -19.71 -6.96
C GLU A 281 39.84 -20.84 -6.08
N LYS A 282 39.49 -20.82 -4.78
CA LYS A 282 40.11 -21.65 -3.75
C LYS A 282 39.38 -22.97 -3.62
N VAL A 283 40.09 -24.09 -3.76
CA VAL A 283 39.49 -25.44 -3.64
C VAL A 283 39.86 -26.05 -2.29
N GLY A 284 38.85 -26.46 -1.52
CA GLY A 284 39.05 -27.16 -0.24
C GLY A 284 37.90 -26.97 0.75
N ILE A 285 37.93 -27.77 1.82
CA ILE A 285 36.95 -27.78 2.90
C ILE A 285 37.57 -27.12 4.13
N PRO A 286 36.96 -26.09 4.74
CA PRO A 286 37.47 -25.48 5.97
C PRO A 286 37.36 -26.44 7.16
N ASP A 287 38.25 -26.29 8.13
CA ASP A 287 38.19 -27.02 9.39
C ASP A 287 36.99 -26.59 10.24
N ASN A 288 36.62 -25.31 10.18
CA ASN A 288 35.46 -24.78 10.91
C ASN A 288 34.51 -23.98 10.02
N ILE A 289 33.20 -24.16 10.26
CA ILE A 289 32.14 -23.32 9.70
C ILE A 289 31.39 -22.68 10.86
N ILE A 290 31.36 -21.35 10.86
CA ILE A 290 30.72 -20.53 11.88
C ILE A 290 29.46 -19.94 11.27
N ILE A 291 28.32 -20.22 11.89
CA ILE A 291 27.02 -19.72 11.42
C ILE A 291 26.49 -18.72 12.44
N ALA A 292 26.18 -17.51 11.97
CA ALA A 292 25.73 -16.41 12.81
C ALA A 292 24.20 -16.29 12.92
N GLU A 293 23.45 -17.19 12.29
CA GLU A 293 21.99 -17.27 12.30
C GLU A 293 21.58 -18.68 12.80
N LYS A 294 20.63 -18.73 13.73
CA LYS A 294 20.33 -19.95 14.48
C LYS A 294 19.50 -20.93 13.66
N GLN A 295 18.51 -20.45 12.92
CA GLN A 295 17.63 -21.29 12.10
C GLN A 295 18.43 -21.98 10.99
N PHE A 296 19.30 -21.22 10.32
CA PHE A 296 20.21 -21.70 9.31
C PHE A 296 21.20 -22.71 9.90
N PHE A 297 21.78 -22.44 11.08
CA PHE A 297 22.60 -23.42 11.78
C PHE A 297 21.83 -24.72 12.06
N ASP A 298 20.62 -24.62 12.61
CA ASP A 298 19.82 -25.79 12.96
C ASP A 298 19.42 -26.60 11.72
N ALA A 299 19.25 -25.93 10.57
CA ALA A 299 18.99 -26.55 9.28
C ALA A 299 20.20 -27.27 8.69
N ILE A 300 21.41 -26.68 8.75
CA ILE A 300 22.59 -27.22 8.05
C ILE A 300 23.62 -27.93 8.94
N LYS A 301 23.45 -27.94 10.28
CA LYS A 301 24.38 -28.63 11.21
C LYS A 301 24.60 -30.11 10.90
N GLY A 302 23.70 -30.74 10.13
CA GLY A 302 23.86 -32.12 9.64
C GLY A 302 25.16 -32.37 8.87
N ILE A 303 25.75 -31.34 8.24
CA ILE A 303 27.02 -31.46 7.51
C ILE A 303 28.21 -31.79 8.42
N GLN A 304 28.09 -31.69 9.76
CA GLN A 304 29.11 -32.17 10.70
C GLN A 304 29.47 -33.65 10.50
N GLN A 305 28.57 -34.45 9.93
CA GLN A 305 28.83 -35.85 9.59
C GLN A 305 29.92 -36.02 8.52
N LEU A 306 30.24 -34.96 7.78
CA LEU A 306 31.30 -34.91 6.75
C LEU A 306 32.66 -34.48 7.32
N ASP A 307 32.86 -34.62 8.64
CA ASP A 307 34.10 -34.26 9.35
C ASP A 307 34.43 -32.76 9.24
N ILE A 308 33.39 -31.91 9.32
CA ILE A 308 33.49 -30.44 9.33
C ILE A 308 33.00 -29.94 10.69
N ASN A 309 33.77 -29.09 11.36
CA ASN A 309 33.34 -28.55 12.64
C ASN A 309 32.41 -27.35 12.45
N VAL A 310 31.10 -27.56 12.59
CA VAL A 310 30.10 -26.49 12.45
C VAL A 310 29.70 -25.95 13.82
N CYS A 311 29.72 -24.63 14.02
CA CYS A 311 29.30 -24.02 15.28
C CYS A 311 28.41 -22.79 15.07
N TYR A 312 27.50 -22.57 16.03
CA TYR A 312 26.65 -21.38 16.07
C TYR A 312 27.28 -20.29 16.94
N LYS A 313 27.41 -19.07 16.41
CA LYS A 313 27.83 -17.88 17.16
C LYS A 313 27.00 -16.67 16.73
N LYS A 314 25.98 -16.32 17.54
CA LYS A 314 25.05 -15.20 17.25
C LYS A 314 25.76 -13.87 16.91
N ASN A 315 26.69 -13.45 17.77
CA ASN A 315 27.37 -12.16 17.69
C ASN A 315 28.83 -12.38 17.27
N HIS A 316 29.03 -12.76 16.00
CA HIS A 316 30.37 -12.96 15.43
C HIS A 316 30.87 -11.67 14.78
N PRO A 317 32.08 -11.15 15.09
CA PRO A 317 32.57 -9.88 14.55
C PRO A 317 32.48 -9.78 13.02
N VAL A 318 32.99 -10.79 12.30
CA VAL A 318 32.91 -10.86 10.83
C VAL A 318 31.48 -10.83 10.31
N ALA A 319 30.53 -11.45 11.04
CA ALA A 319 29.14 -11.47 10.62
C ALA A 319 28.45 -10.12 10.83
N GLU A 320 28.82 -9.39 11.89
CA GLU A 320 28.35 -8.02 12.11
C GLU A 320 28.92 -7.08 11.04
N ASP A 321 30.22 -7.18 10.72
CA ASP A 321 30.85 -6.38 9.66
C ASP A 321 30.17 -6.62 8.30
N ILE A 322 29.87 -7.88 7.95
CA ILE A 322 29.15 -8.24 6.72
C ILE A 322 27.74 -7.63 6.72
N ARG A 323 26.99 -7.76 7.82
CA ARG A 323 25.64 -7.21 7.94
C ARG A 323 25.64 -5.68 7.83
N GLU A 324 26.59 -5.02 8.46
CA GLU A 324 26.74 -3.55 8.40
C GLU A 324 27.13 -3.09 6.99
N SER A 325 28.11 -3.76 6.36
CA SER A 325 28.52 -3.46 4.99
C SER A 325 27.36 -3.65 4.01
N ILE A 326 26.66 -4.78 4.10
CA ILE A 326 25.52 -5.04 3.23
C ILE A 326 24.41 -4.04 3.52
N ALA A 327 24.01 -3.79 4.77
CA ALA A 327 22.95 -2.82 5.08
C ALA A 327 23.22 -1.40 4.52
N ASN A 328 24.48 -0.98 4.49
CA ASN A 328 24.87 0.32 3.92
C ASN A 328 24.79 0.36 2.38
N ASP A 329 25.05 -0.77 1.71
CA ASP A 329 25.04 -0.89 0.25
C ASP A 329 23.73 -1.51 -0.31
N LEU A 330 22.87 -2.03 0.58
CA LEU A 330 21.69 -2.84 0.25
C LEU A 330 20.67 -2.11 -0.62
N PRO A 331 20.34 -0.82 -0.43
CA PRO A 331 19.39 -0.13 -1.31
C PRO A 331 19.88 -0.13 -2.77
N ALA A 332 21.15 0.23 -2.98
CA ALA A 332 21.73 0.29 -4.32
C ALA A 332 21.97 -1.10 -4.93
N PHE A 333 22.15 -2.14 -4.11
CA PHE A 333 22.26 -3.53 -4.55
C PHE A 333 20.89 -4.13 -4.85
N ALA A 334 19.89 -3.87 -4.00
CA ALA A 334 18.56 -4.43 -4.11
C ALA A 334 17.81 -3.90 -5.33
N ASP A 335 17.90 -2.60 -5.61
CA ASP A 335 17.33 -1.98 -6.82
C ASP A 335 17.95 -2.51 -8.13
N ARG A 336 19.18 -3.02 -8.06
CA ARG A 336 19.88 -3.61 -9.20
C ARG A 336 19.63 -5.10 -9.39
N HIS A 337 19.34 -5.84 -8.31
CA HIS A 337 19.36 -7.31 -8.32
C HIS A 337 18.03 -7.98 -7.97
N PHE A 338 17.08 -7.32 -7.28
CA PHE A 338 15.71 -7.83 -7.04
C PHE A 338 14.70 -7.29 -8.05
N VAL A 339 15.14 -7.18 -9.29
CA VAL A 339 14.34 -6.65 -10.38
C VAL A 339 13.27 -7.67 -10.79
N LYS A 340 12.02 -7.47 -10.33
CA LYS A 340 10.89 -8.32 -10.70
C LYS A 340 10.44 -7.99 -12.13
N TYR A 341 10.94 -8.75 -13.09
CA TYR A 341 10.38 -8.72 -14.45
C TYR A 341 8.88 -9.02 -14.38
N LEU A 342 8.08 -8.19 -15.03
CA LEU A 342 6.64 -8.45 -15.11
C LEU A 342 6.41 -9.71 -15.95
N GLU A 343 5.75 -10.70 -15.36
CA GLU A 343 5.41 -11.95 -16.04
C GLU A 343 4.57 -11.67 -17.29
N MET A 344 4.88 -12.38 -18.37
CA MET A 344 4.07 -12.30 -19.58
C MET A 344 2.70 -12.93 -19.32
N PRO A 345 1.60 -12.29 -19.76
CA PRO A 345 0.28 -12.89 -19.63
C PRO A 345 0.22 -14.22 -20.39
N ASP A 346 -0.60 -15.16 -19.90
CA ASP A 346 -0.86 -16.42 -20.58
C ASP A 346 -1.69 -16.18 -21.86
N ILE A 347 -0.99 -15.85 -22.95
CA ILE A 347 -1.54 -15.60 -24.29
C ILE A 347 -0.66 -16.25 -25.35
N ASP A 348 -1.29 -16.90 -26.33
CA ASP A 348 -0.62 -17.36 -27.53
C ASP A 348 -0.37 -16.19 -28.49
N LEU A 349 0.80 -15.59 -28.40
CA LEU A 349 1.23 -14.49 -29.27
C LEU A 349 1.42 -14.91 -30.75
N SER A 350 1.40 -16.21 -31.07
CA SER A 350 1.48 -16.68 -32.46
C SER A 350 0.17 -16.47 -33.22
N VAL A 351 -0.93 -16.25 -32.50
CA VAL A 351 -2.26 -15.97 -33.08
C VAL A 351 -2.54 -14.47 -32.99
N VAL A 352 -2.93 -13.87 -34.13
CA VAL A 352 -3.39 -12.48 -34.17
C VAL A 352 -4.87 -12.46 -33.77
N PRO A 353 -5.27 -11.70 -32.74
CA PRO A 353 -6.68 -11.55 -32.39
C PRO A 353 -7.50 -10.98 -33.56
N ALA A 354 -8.79 -11.32 -33.64
CA ALA A 354 -9.69 -10.73 -34.62
C ALA A 354 -9.89 -9.23 -34.32
N ASP A 355 -10.27 -8.43 -35.33
CA ASP A 355 -10.42 -6.97 -35.16
C ASP A 355 -11.47 -6.59 -34.10
N ASP A 356 -12.47 -7.45 -33.86
CA ASP A 356 -13.53 -7.28 -32.85
C ASP A 356 -13.26 -8.03 -31.53
N ASP A 357 -12.10 -8.66 -31.36
CA ASP A 357 -11.71 -9.35 -30.12
C ASP A 357 -11.03 -8.38 -29.12
N LEU A 358 -11.84 -7.64 -28.36
CA LEU A 358 -11.34 -6.69 -27.36
C LEU A 358 -10.45 -7.34 -26.29
N GLN A 359 -10.78 -8.56 -25.85
CA GLN A 359 -10.05 -9.23 -24.77
C GLN A 359 -8.70 -9.74 -25.24
N GLY A 360 -8.65 -10.31 -26.45
CA GLY A 360 -7.39 -10.68 -27.11
C GLY A 360 -6.46 -9.48 -27.24
N TRP A 361 -6.96 -8.34 -27.75
CA TRP A 361 -6.16 -7.12 -27.89
C TRP A 361 -5.72 -6.52 -26.54
N LYS A 362 -6.54 -6.62 -25.48
CA LYS A 362 -6.14 -6.22 -24.11
C LYS A 362 -4.99 -7.06 -23.58
N LEU A 363 -5.00 -8.37 -23.81
CA LEU A 363 -3.91 -9.25 -23.39
C LEU A 363 -2.61 -8.98 -24.18
N VAL A 364 -2.71 -8.72 -25.49
CA VAL A 364 -1.58 -8.29 -26.32
C VAL A 364 -1.01 -6.96 -25.80
N GLN A 365 -1.87 -6.00 -25.44
CA GLN A 365 -1.44 -4.74 -24.87
C GLN A 365 -0.73 -4.91 -23.53
N LYS A 366 -1.29 -5.73 -22.62
CA LYS A 366 -0.63 -6.07 -21.36
C LYS A 366 0.75 -6.69 -21.57
N ALA A 367 0.88 -7.59 -22.54
CA ALA A 367 2.17 -8.17 -22.94
C ALA A 367 3.16 -7.10 -23.44
N LEU A 368 2.69 -6.14 -24.24
CA LEU A 368 3.50 -5.02 -24.71
C LEU A 368 3.93 -4.10 -23.56
N THR A 369 3.01 -3.69 -22.69
CA THR A 369 3.30 -2.85 -21.51
C THR A 369 4.33 -3.52 -20.60
N ASN A 370 4.17 -4.81 -20.29
CA ASN A 370 5.13 -5.56 -19.48
C ASN A 370 6.51 -5.57 -20.13
N ARG A 371 6.59 -5.73 -21.46
CA ARG A 371 7.87 -5.64 -22.19
C ARG A 371 8.51 -4.26 -22.13
N LEU A 372 7.71 -3.18 -22.19
CA LEU A 372 8.23 -1.82 -22.03
C LEU A 372 8.75 -1.58 -20.61
N ILE A 373 8.03 -2.04 -19.58
CA ILE A 373 8.48 -1.96 -18.18
C ILE A 373 9.75 -2.79 -17.97
N ASN A 374 9.87 -3.97 -18.58
CA ASN A 374 11.10 -4.74 -18.52
C ASN A 374 12.29 -4.02 -19.21
N PHE A 375 12.04 -3.15 -20.19
CA PHE A 375 13.07 -2.26 -20.74
C PHE A 375 13.61 -1.24 -19.72
N TRP A 376 12.80 -0.79 -18.75
CA TRP A 376 13.29 0.02 -17.62
C TRP A 376 14.32 -0.74 -16.79
N HIS A 377 14.00 -1.98 -16.48
CA HIS A 377 14.86 -2.89 -15.74
C HIS A 377 16.19 -3.12 -16.45
N ASP A 378 16.16 -3.33 -17.77
CA ASP A 378 17.35 -3.58 -18.59
C ASP A 378 18.19 -2.33 -18.93
N SER A 379 17.73 -1.12 -18.59
CA SER A 379 18.31 0.14 -19.10
C SER A 379 18.85 1.08 -18.04
N ASP A 380 20.12 0.91 -17.67
CA ASP A 380 20.84 1.81 -16.75
C ASP A 380 20.82 3.29 -17.17
N TYR A 381 20.70 3.57 -18.47
CA TYR A 381 20.75 4.95 -18.94
C TYR A 381 19.48 5.75 -18.62
N LEU A 382 18.33 5.08 -18.38
CA LEU A 382 17.07 5.76 -18.03
C LEU A 382 17.08 6.32 -16.61
N ARG A 383 17.91 5.74 -15.74
CA ARG A 383 18.15 6.22 -14.36
C ARG A 383 19.15 7.38 -14.30
N LYS A 384 19.66 7.85 -15.44
CA LYS A 384 20.59 8.99 -15.51
C LYS A 384 19.81 10.30 -15.47
N ASN A 385 20.49 11.35 -15.01
CA ASN A 385 19.92 12.70 -14.92
C ASN A 385 19.37 13.24 -16.25
N ARG A 386 19.96 12.88 -17.39
CA ARG A 386 19.57 13.47 -18.69
C ARG A 386 18.13 13.12 -19.12
N PRO A 387 17.71 11.85 -19.18
CA PRO A 387 16.32 11.52 -19.50
C PRO A 387 15.33 12.00 -18.43
N SER A 388 15.65 11.86 -17.14
CA SER A 388 14.83 12.39 -16.04
C SER A 388 14.61 13.90 -16.17
N LYS A 389 15.69 14.66 -16.28
CA LYS A 389 15.63 16.12 -16.53
C LYS A 389 14.93 16.48 -17.80
N LYS A 390 14.82 15.59 -18.80
CA LYS A 390 14.06 15.86 -20.02
C LYS A 390 12.57 15.58 -19.86
N PHE A 391 12.19 14.60 -19.05
CA PHE A 391 10.79 14.23 -18.83
C PHE A 391 10.15 15.02 -17.69
N PHE A 392 10.64 14.89 -16.46
CA PHE A 392 10.00 15.46 -15.27
C PHE A 392 10.27 16.95 -15.05
N GLY A 393 11.52 17.37 -15.26
CA GLY A 393 11.96 18.75 -15.05
C GLY A 393 13.11 18.79 -14.08
N ASP A 394 13.15 17.75 -13.26
CA ASP A 394 14.15 17.43 -12.26
C ASP A 394 15.06 16.27 -12.70
N ALA A 395 16.23 16.13 -12.08
CA ALA A 395 17.01 14.89 -12.13
C ALA A 395 16.45 13.80 -11.21
N ASP A 396 15.71 14.18 -10.17
CA ASP A 396 15.15 13.27 -9.17
C ASP A 396 13.96 12.50 -9.73
N TRP A 397 14.24 11.47 -10.53
CA TRP A 397 13.18 10.61 -11.07
C TRP A 397 12.61 9.66 -10.01
N GLU A 398 13.39 9.33 -8.96
CA GLU A 398 12.99 8.43 -7.87
C GLU A 398 11.80 9.04 -7.14
N TYR A 399 11.90 10.33 -6.76
CA TYR A 399 10.79 11.06 -6.19
C TYR A 399 9.47 10.91 -6.95
N TYR A 400 9.48 11.16 -8.27
CA TYR A 400 8.25 11.11 -9.06
C TYR A 400 7.71 9.69 -9.25
N ILE A 401 8.58 8.70 -9.37
CA ILE A 401 8.17 7.31 -9.53
C ILE A 401 7.57 6.78 -8.22
N ASP A 402 8.17 7.12 -7.08
CA ASP A 402 7.75 6.65 -5.77
C ASP A 402 6.48 7.38 -5.30
N GLU A 403 6.46 8.72 -5.37
CA GLU A 403 5.31 9.52 -4.91
C GLU A 403 4.07 9.28 -5.79
N TYR A 404 4.26 9.07 -7.09
CA TYR A 404 3.18 8.96 -8.08
C TYR A 404 3.06 7.58 -8.72
N GLY A 405 3.57 6.53 -8.05
CA GLY A 405 3.51 5.15 -8.52
C GLY A 405 2.07 4.68 -8.79
N GLU A 406 1.14 4.97 -7.87
CA GLU A 406 -0.29 4.65 -8.02
C GLU A 406 -0.95 5.38 -9.19
N MET A 407 -0.39 6.52 -9.62
CA MET A 407 -0.86 7.29 -10.78
C MET A 407 -0.13 6.89 -12.08
N MET A 408 0.57 5.76 -12.08
CA MET A 408 1.25 5.21 -13.26
C MET A 408 2.43 6.05 -13.76
N ALA A 409 3.13 6.79 -12.88
CA ALA A 409 4.27 7.63 -13.25
C ALA A 409 5.40 6.85 -13.94
N LEU A 410 5.75 5.66 -13.44
CA LEU A 410 6.75 4.77 -14.05
C LEU A 410 6.31 4.31 -15.46
N PRO A 411 5.14 3.68 -15.66
CA PRO A 411 4.63 3.33 -16.99
C PRO A 411 4.63 4.50 -17.98
N THR A 412 4.22 5.69 -17.53
CA THR A 412 4.22 6.91 -18.35
C THR A 412 5.63 7.32 -18.78
N TYR A 413 6.59 7.36 -17.85
CA TYR A 413 7.98 7.71 -18.14
C TYR A 413 8.64 6.71 -19.09
N VAL A 414 8.43 5.41 -18.85
CA VAL A 414 8.99 4.32 -19.63
C VAL A 414 8.41 4.28 -21.04
N THR A 415 7.10 4.50 -21.19
CA THR A 415 6.45 4.58 -22.50
C THR A 415 7.01 5.76 -23.30
N TRP A 416 7.14 6.95 -22.70
CA TRP A 416 7.81 8.07 -23.36
C TRP A 416 9.24 7.73 -23.77
N ALA A 417 10.00 7.10 -22.87
CA ALA A 417 11.38 6.75 -23.13
C ALA A 417 11.52 5.75 -24.28
N ALA A 418 10.64 4.76 -24.33
CA ALA A 418 10.66 3.73 -25.35
C ALA A 418 10.28 4.26 -26.73
N LEU A 419 9.25 5.12 -26.80
CA LEU A 419 8.66 5.60 -28.05
C LEU A 419 9.37 6.84 -28.62
N THR A 420 9.84 7.76 -27.76
CA THR A 420 10.24 9.11 -28.18
C THR A 420 11.67 9.48 -27.78
N TYR A 421 12.20 8.93 -26.69
CA TYR A 421 13.53 9.31 -26.23
C TYR A 421 14.65 8.71 -27.11
N ARG A 422 15.51 9.59 -27.63
CA ARG A 422 16.72 9.21 -28.36
C ARG A 422 17.96 9.59 -27.55
N THR A 423 18.85 8.61 -27.33
CA THR A 423 20.15 8.85 -26.66
C THR A 423 21.04 9.80 -27.46
N ALA A 424 20.93 9.75 -28.80
CA ALA A 424 21.52 10.70 -29.75
C ALA A 424 20.58 10.89 -30.96
N LYS A 425 20.67 12.06 -31.63
CA LYS A 425 19.74 12.48 -32.70
C LYS A 425 19.51 11.42 -33.80
N ASN A 426 20.55 10.67 -34.15
CA ASN A 426 20.51 9.67 -35.23
C ASN A 426 20.38 8.21 -34.74
N LYS A 427 20.12 7.99 -33.44
CA LYS A 427 19.94 6.64 -32.90
C LYS A 427 18.45 6.29 -32.89
N PRO A 428 18.09 5.03 -33.22
CA PRO A 428 16.71 4.59 -33.14
C PRO A 428 16.21 4.61 -31.70
N THR A 429 14.92 4.86 -31.51
CA THR A 429 14.24 4.67 -30.23
C THR A 429 14.16 3.18 -29.89
N TYR A 430 13.77 2.83 -28.67
CA TYR A 430 13.61 1.43 -28.30
C TYR A 430 12.52 0.74 -29.14
N ALA A 431 11.39 1.42 -29.35
CA ALA A 431 10.32 0.95 -30.22
C ALA A 431 10.79 0.71 -31.67
N GLU A 432 11.57 1.62 -32.25
CA GLU A 432 12.12 1.45 -33.60
C GLU A 432 13.07 0.25 -33.69
N LYS A 433 13.83 -0.05 -32.63
CA LYS A 433 14.67 -1.26 -32.57
C LYS A 433 13.81 -2.52 -32.53
N LEU A 434 12.81 -2.56 -31.64
CA LEU A 434 11.91 -3.69 -31.54
C LEU A 434 11.17 -3.97 -32.86
N LEU A 435 10.70 -2.92 -33.56
CA LEU A 435 10.06 -3.06 -34.86
C LEU A 435 11.01 -3.51 -35.98
N SER A 436 12.32 -3.37 -35.79
CA SER A 436 13.33 -3.91 -36.73
C SER A 436 13.69 -5.37 -36.43
N GLU A 437 13.29 -5.90 -35.28
CA GLU A 437 13.48 -7.29 -34.88
C GLU A 437 12.29 -8.17 -35.31
N SER A 438 12.44 -9.49 -35.23
CA SER A 438 11.33 -10.41 -35.48
C SER A 438 10.40 -10.45 -34.25
N LEU A 439 9.31 -9.68 -34.33
CA LEU A 439 8.24 -9.70 -33.34
C LEU A 439 7.07 -10.58 -33.79
N PRO A 440 6.36 -11.23 -32.86
CA PRO A 440 5.04 -11.77 -33.14
C PRO A 440 4.12 -10.69 -33.74
N GLU A 441 3.33 -11.06 -34.73
CA GLU A 441 2.56 -10.12 -35.55
C GLU A 441 1.58 -9.29 -34.72
N SER A 442 0.94 -9.89 -33.71
CA SER A 442 0.04 -9.21 -32.77
C SER A 442 0.75 -8.09 -32.00
N LEU A 443 1.96 -8.35 -31.48
CA LEU A 443 2.79 -7.35 -30.81
C LEU A 443 3.29 -6.27 -31.78
N ARG A 444 3.64 -6.65 -33.01
CA ARG A 444 4.07 -5.69 -34.04
C ARG A 444 2.96 -4.69 -34.37
N ILE A 445 1.74 -5.17 -34.63
CA ILE A 445 0.56 -4.32 -34.87
C ILE A 445 0.34 -3.35 -33.70
N SER A 446 0.36 -3.90 -32.47
CA SER A 446 0.17 -3.14 -31.24
C SER A 446 1.22 -2.04 -31.07
N LEU A 447 2.50 -2.38 -31.26
CA LEU A 447 3.62 -1.46 -31.14
C LEU A 447 3.65 -0.42 -32.26
N GLU A 448 3.30 -0.77 -33.49
CA GLU A 448 3.20 0.19 -34.60
C GLU A 448 2.11 1.23 -34.34
N SER A 449 0.94 0.79 -33.87
CA SER A 449 -0.15 1.69 -33.50
C SER A 449 0.26 2.63 -32.37
N LEU A 450 0.83 2.09 -31.29
CA LEU A 450 1.31 2.88 -30.17
C LEU A 450 2.44 3.83 -30.58
N ASN A 451 3.40 3.39 -31.40
CA ASN A 451 4.51 4.22 -31.86
C ASN A 451 4.06 5.38 -32.76
N ASN A 452 3.05 5.18 -33.60
CA ASN A 452 2.51 6.20 -34.50
C ASN A 452 1.54 7.18 -33.81
N SER A 453 1.17 6.91 -32.57
CA SER A 453 0.31 7.78 -31.78
C SER A 453 1.07 8.99 -31.19
N TYR A 454 0.35 9.84 -30.48
CA TYR A 454 0.87 11.02 -29.78
C TYR A 454 0.08 11.22 -28.48
N PRO A 455 0.70 11.81 -27.44
CA PRO A 455 -0.03 12.26 -26.27
C PRO A 455 -0.75 13.58 -26.58
N SER A 456 -1.94 13.76 -26.03
CA SER A 456 -2.66 15.03 -26.01
C SER A 456 -3.33 15.23 -24.66
N LEU A 457 -3.89 16.43 -24.42
CA LEU A 457 -4.66 16.73 -23.22
C LEU A 457 -6.15 16.48 -23.49
N TYR A 458 -6.75 15.54 -22.76
CA TYR A 458 -8.14 15.15 -22.95
C TYR A 458 -8.99 15.55 -21.75
N GLN A 459 -10.21 15.98 -22.01
CA GLN A 459 -11.27 16.05 -21.03
C GLN A 459 -12.16 14.82 -21.13
N ILE A 460 -12.44 14.16 -20.01
CA ILE A 460 -13.40 13.06 -19.94
C ILE A 460 -14.80 13.65 -19.97
N THR A 461 -15.54 13.42 -21.06
CA THR A 461 -16.88 13.98 -21.25
C THR A 461 -17.99 13.04 -20.83
N GLU A 462 -17.75 11.73 -20.88
CA GLU A 462 -18.71 10.68 -20.54
C GLU A 462 -17.97 9.39 -20.15
N THR A 463 -18.56 8.62 -19.24
CA THR A 463 -18.06 7.31 -18.78
C THR A 463 -19.24 6.35 -18.68
N ASP A 464 -19.09 5.14 -19.20
CA ASP A 464 -20.08 4.07 -19.06
C ASP A 464 -19.40 2.79 -18.55
N ALA A 465 -19.68 2.47 -17.29
CA ALA A 465 -19.14 1.31 -16.61
C ALA A 465 -19.75 -0.02 -17.10
N GLU A 466 -20.98 -0.03 -17.64
CA GLU A 466 -21.62 -1.27 -18.11
C GLU A 466 -20.96 -1.80 -19.39
N THR A 467 -20.49 -0.87 -20.20
CA THR A 467 -19.99 -1.14 -21.55
C THR A 467 -18.47 -0.97 -21.69
N GLY A 468 -17.82 -0.39 -20.68
CA GLY A 468 -16.36 -0.16 -20.68
C GLY A 468 -15.92 1.01 -21.55
N TYR A 469 -16.84 1.95 -21.84
CA TYR A 469 -16.58 3.08 -22.73
C TYR A 469 -16.24 4.36 -21.97
N VAL A 470 -15.32 5.14 -22.53
CA VAL A 470 -15.01 6.49 -22.07
C VAL A 470 -14.94 7.42 -23.29
N ALA A 471 -15.75 8.49 -23.28
CA ALA A 471 -15.69 9.52 -24.30
C ALA A 471 -14.72 10.64 -23.88
N LEU A 472 -13.79 10.94 -24.77
CA LEU A 472 -12.73 11.90 -24.56
C LEU A 472 -12.86 13.05 -25.57
N LYS A 473 -12.69 14.29 -25.08
CA LYS A 473 -12.53 15.49 -25.90
C LYS A 473 -11.10 15.97 -25.82
N ASP A 474 -10.38 15.90 -26.93
CA ASP A 474 -9.05 16.47 -27.10
C ASP A 474 -9.13 18.00 -27.05
N LEU A 475 -8.50 18.58 -26.03
CA LEU A 475 -8.50 20.02 -25.78
C LEU A 475 -7.50 20.77 -26.66
N LEU A 476 -6.50 20.08 -27.21
CA LEU A 476 -5.45 20.68 -28.02
C LEU A 476 -5.76 20.60 -29.51
N LEU A 477 -6.41 19.52 -29.95
CA LEU A 477 -6.76 19.28 -31.36
C LEU A 477 -8.26 19.40 -31.67
N SER A 478 -9.10 19.65 -30.65
CA SER A 478 -10.56 19.77 -30.79
C SER A 478 -11.23 18.57 -31.45
N LYS A 479 -10.74 17.36 -31.16
CA LYS A 479 -11.29 16.09 -31.63
C LYS A 479 -12.02 15.37 -30.49
N THR A 480 -12.96 14.51 -30.84
CA THR A 480 -13.59 13.59 -29.89
C THR A 480 -13.24 12.16 -30.26
N VAL A 481 -12.93 11.33 -29.27
CA VAL A 481 -12.61 9.91 -29.45
C VAL A 481 -13.23 9.11 -28.31
N THR A 482 -13.70 7.91 -28.63
CA THR A 482 -14.21 6.98 -27.64
C THR A 482 -13.19 5.87 -27.46
N VAL A 483 -12.81 5.59 -26.21
CA VAL A 483 -11.84 4.56 -25.86
C VAL A 483 -12.49 3.44 -25.05
N HIS A 484 -11.89 2.25 -25.08
CA HIS A 484 -12.40 1.03 -24.47
C HIS A 484 -11.53 0.58 -23.29
N ASP A 485 -11.89 1.03 -22.09
CA ASP A 485 -11.17 0.69 -20.87
C ASP A 485 -12.16 0.55 -19.70
N GLN A 486 -12.22 -0.65 -19.13
CA GLN A 486 -13.16 -0.98 -18.05
C GLN A 486 -12.72 -0.36 -16.71
N GLY A 487 -11.42 -0.37 -16.43
CA GLY A 487 -10.92 0.20 -15.17
C GLY A 487 -11.10 1.71 -15.18
N LEU A 488 -10.80 2.35 -16.31
CA LEU A 488 -11.02 3.78 -16.48
C LEU A 488 -12.51 4.13 -16.45
N SER A 489 -13.40 3.37 -17.09
CA SER A 489 -14.83 3.69 -17.10
C SER A 489 -15.50 3.55 -15.72
N GLU A 490 -14.97 2.69 -14.85
CA GLU A 490 -15.45 2.50 -13.47
C GLU A 490 -14.91 3.57 -12.50
N MET A 491 -13.71 4.08 -12.72
CA MET A 491 -13.01 4.97 -11.79
C MET A 491 -12.97 6.44 -12.20
N ALA A 492 -13.01 6.72 -13.50
CA ALA A 492 -12.91 8.07 -14.01
C ALA A 492 -14.12 8.92 -13.62
N ARG A 493 -13.89 10.23 -13.51
CA ARG A 493 -14.95 11.20 -13.31
C ARG A 493 -15.07 12.11 -14.52
N GLN A 494 -16.32 12.43 -14.87
CA GLN A 494 -16.62 13.45 -15.85
C GLN A 494 -15.97 14.78 -15.47
N GLY A 495 -15.34 15.43 -16.45
CA GLY A 495 -14.65 16.71 -16.29
C GLY A 495 -13.16 16.57 -15.96
N TRP A 496 -12.66 15.39 -15.59
CA TRP A 496 -11.22 15.17 -15.41
C TRP A 496 -10.44 15.52 -16.67
N ILE A 497 -9.26 16.11 -16.45
CA ILE A 497 -8.34 16.56 -17.48
C ILE A 497 -7.10 15.67 -17.39
N VAL A 498 -6.84 14.89 -18.44
CA VAL A 498 -5.82 13.84 -18.39
C VAL A 498 -4.98 13.88 -19.68
N PRO A 499 -3.64 13.90 -19.56
CA PRO A 499 -2.76 13.59 -20.67
C PRO A 499 -2.90 12.11 -21.02
N PHE A 500 -3.52 11.81 -22.16
CA PHE A 500 -3.59 10.44 -22.68
C PHE A 500 -2.83 10.34 -23.99
N ARG A 501 -2.34 9.14 -24.28
CA ARG A 501 -1.93 8.70 -25.61
C ARG A 501 -2.97 7.73 -26.13
N VAL A 502 -3.76 8.18 -27.11
CA VAL A 502 -4.85 7.37 -27.69
C VAL A 502 -4.41 6.76 -29.01
N TYR A 503 -4.65 5.45 -29.19
CA TYR A 503 -4.20 4.72 -30.37
C TYR A 503 -5.18 3.59 -30.78
N PRO A 504 -5.35 3.34 -32.09
CA PRO A 504 -6.32 2.36 -32.60
C PRO A 504 -5.73 0.95 -32.74
N ILE A 505 -6.45 -0.09 -32.31
CA ILE A 505 -6.07 -1.50 -32.54
C ILE A 505 -7.34 -2.30 -32.82
N GLY A 506 -7.34 -3.04 -33.93
CA GLY A 506 -8.56 -3.65 -34.45
C GLY A 506 -9.65 -2.59 -34.65
N ASN A 507 -10.84 -2.84 -34.12
CA ASN A 507 -11.98 -1.92 -34.12
C ASN A 507 -12.03 -1.00 -32.89
N PHE A 508 -11.00 -1.02 -32.04
CA PHE A 508 -11.00 -0.36 -30.73
C PHE A 508 -9.99 0.79 -30.66
N HIS A 509 -10.21 1.72 -29.73
CA HIS A 509 -9.20 2.69 -29.31
C HIS A 509 -8.82 2.44 -27.86
N PHE A 510 -7.53 2.40 -27.59
CA PHE A 510 -6.94 2.29 -26.27
C PHE A 510 -6.35 3.63 -25.84
N ALA A 511 -6.18 3.82 -24.53
CA ALA A 511 -5.61 5.03 -23.95
C ALA A 511 -4.58 4.69 -22.88
N ASP A 512 -3.34 5.15 -23.08
CA ASP A 512 -2.29 5.07 -22.06
C ASP A 512 -2.13 6.43 -21.37
N ILE A 513 -2.00 6.44 -20.04
CA ILE A 513 -1.71 7.66 -19.27
C ILE A 513 -0.33 8.19 -19.68
N ALA A 514 -0.27 9.48 -20.03
CA ALA A 514 0.92 10.17 -20.50
C ALA A 514 1.40 11.28 -19.54
N GLY A 515 0.74 11.45 -18.38
CA GLY A 515 1.06 12.43 -17.35
C GLY A 515 0.00 12.42 -16.23
N PRO A 516 0.06 13.36 -15.27
CA PRO A 516 -0.85 13.41 -14.11
C PRO A 516 -2.31 13.69 -14.48
N ILE A 517 -3.23 13.23 -13.63
CA ILE A 517 -4.68 13.44 -13.74
C ILE A 517 -5.09 14.69 -12.96
N PHE A 518 -5.72 15.67 -13.62
CA PHE A 518 -6.16 16.92 -13.00
C PHE A 518 -7.68 17.02 -12.89
N ASN A 519 -8.17 17.89 -11.99
CA ASN A 519 -9.58 18.23 -11.93
C ASN A 519 -9.95 19.23 -13.03
N ALA A 520 -11.25 19.33 -13.33
CA ALA A 520 -11.77 20.29 -14.31
C ALA A 520 -11.37 21.75 -14.01
N LEU A 521 -11.27 22.08 -12.72
CA LEU A 521 -10.93 23.42 -12.22
C LEU A 521 -9.49 23.83 -12.55
N ASP A 522 -8.59 22.85 -12.72
CA ASP A 522 -7.17 23.08 -12.97
C ASP A 522 -6.88 23.28 -14.47
N SER A 523 -7.88 23.13 -15.33
CA SER A 523 -7.72 23.12 -16.80
C SER A 523 -6.99 24.36 -17.36
N THR A 524 -7.27 25.55 -16.84
CA THR A 524 -6.58 26.79 -17.27
C THR A 524 -5.12 26.77 -16.88
N GLU A 525 -4.80 26.34 -15.66
CA GLU A 525 -3.42 26.31 -15.16
C GLU A 525 -2.57 25.26 -15.89
N VAL A 526 -3.15 24.10 -16.21
CA VAL A 526 -2.51 23.07 -17.02
C VAL A 526 -2.20 23.59 -18.43
N ILE A 527 -3.13 24.28 -19.07
CA ILE A 527 -2.91 24.86 -20.41
C ILE A 527 -1.84 25.95 -20.35
N ASP A 528 -1.89 26.84 -19.35
CA ASP A 528 -0.91 27.90 -19.16
C ASP A 528 0.51 27.32 -18.97
N GLU A 529 0.63 26.22 -18.23
CA GLU A 529 1.92 25.54 -18.06
C GLU A 529 2.41 24.91 -19.36
N LEU A 530 1.54 24.25 -20.12
CA LEU A 530 1.90 23.74 -21.45
C LEU A 530 2.36 24.87 -22.40
N LEU A 531 1.74 26.05 -22.33
CA LEU A 531 2.16 27.23 -23.10
C LEU A 531 3.55 27.73 -22.66
N LYS A 532 3.85 27.74 -21.35
CA LYS A 532 5.22 28.04 -20.84
C LYS A 532 6.24 27.02 -21.34
N LEU A 533 5.82 25.77 -21.50
CA LEU A 533 6.60 24.68 -22.10
C LEU A 533 6.65 24.73 -23.64
N LYS A 534 6.26 25.87 -24.24
CA LYS A 534 6.33 26.17 -25.67
C LYS A 534 5.39 25.33 -26.54
N LEU A 535 4.25 24.89 -25.99
CA LEU A 535 3.14 24.40 -26.80
C LEU A 535 2.75 25.48 -27.83
N PRO A 536 2.74 25.20 -29.14
CA PRO A 536 2.28 26.14 -30.14
C PRO A 536 0.76 26.37 -30.02
N ALA A 537 0.28 27.53 -30.48
CA ALA A 537 -1.15 27.84 -30.47
C ALA A 537 -2.00 26.84 -31.27
N GLU A 538 -1.44 26.27 -32.34
CA GLU A 538 -2.04 25.22 -33.16
C GLU A 538 -1.06 24.03 -33.25
N PRO A 539 -1.09 23.10 -32.28
CA PRO A 539 -0.20 21.95 -32.28
C PRO A 539 -0.59 20.96 -33.38
N THR A 540 0.42 20.33 -33.99
CA THR A 540 0.23 19.20 -34.90
C THR A 540 0.48 17.89 -34.18
N THR A 541 -0.06 16.79 -34.71
CA THR A 541 0.17 15.43 -34.18
C THR A 541 1.65 15.07 -34.15
N GLU A 542 2.41 15.46 -35.19
CA GLU A 542 3.86 15.26 -35.27
C GLU A 542 4.59 16.02 -34.17
N TRP A 543 4.21 17.29 -33.94
CA TRP A 543 4.82 18.11 -32.90
C TRP A 543 4.57 17.52 -31.51
N LEU A 544 3.34 17.07 -31.22
CA LEU A 544 2.98 16.43 -29.95
C LEU A 544 3.75 15.12 -29.74
N ARG A 545 3.97 14.34 -30.82
CA ARG A 545 4.78 13.13 -30.78
C ARG A 545 6.24 13.43 -30.45
N GLU A 546 6.86 14.39 -31.13
CA GLU A 546 8.27 14.76 -30.93
C GLU A 546 8.52 15.42 -29.56
N ASN A 547 7.52 16.15 -29.05
CA ASN A 547 7.60 16.91 -27.80
C ASN A 547 6.80 16.27 -26.66
N ALA A 548 6.53 14.97 -26.72
CA ALA A 548 5.76 14.22 -25.73
C ALA A 548 6.26 14.40 -24.27
N TYR A 549 7.52 14.82 -24.08
CA TYR A 549 8.08 15.07 -22.74
C TYR A 549 7.38 16.19 -21.98
N ILE A 550 6.71 17.14 -22.65
CA ILE A 550 6.04 18.26 -21.99
C ILE A 550 4.90 17.79 -21.07
N PHE A 551 4.30 16.63 -21.34
CA PHE A 551 3.25 16.08 -20.47
C PHE A 551 3.84 15.47 -19.19
N GLY A 552 5.09 14.97 -19.24
CA GLY A 552 5.85 14.58 -18.05
C GLY A 552 6.24 15.77 -17.17
N ARG A 553 6.37 16.97 -17.73
CA ARG A 553 6.63 18.19 -16.96
C ARG A 553 5.46 18.61 -16.07
N LEU A 554 4.26 18.11 -16.37
CA LEU A 554 3.07 18.44 -15.60
C LEU A 554 3.09 17.81 -14.21
N TRP A 555 3.95 16.81 -13.92
CA TRP A 555 4.11 16.27 -12.57
C TRP A 555 4.55 17.33 -11.56
N ALA A 556 5.48 18.22 -11.94
CA ALA A 556 5.89 19.34 -11.09
C ALA A 556 4.74 20.35 -10.84
N LEU A 557 3.86 20.57 -11.83
CA LEU A 557 2.66 21.38 -11.63
C LEU A 557 1.67 20.69 -10.68
N TYR A 558 1.55 19.36 -10.79
CA TYR A 558 0.67 18.57 -9.94
C TYR A 558 1.10 18.64 -8.47
N ASP A 559 2.40 18.58 -8.18
CA ASP A 559 2.97 18.86 -6.85
C ASP A 559 2.47 20.23 -6.35
N ASP A 560 2.71 21.28 -7.14
CA ASP A 560 2.40 22.67 -6.79
C ASP A 560 0.90 22.88 -6.51
N ILE A 561 0.02 22.24 -7.30
CA ILE A 561 -1.44 22.27 -7.07
C ILE A 561 -1.80 21.51 -5.78
N SER A 562 -1.22 20.33 -5.57
CA SER A 562 -1.51 19.49 -4.40
C SER A 562 -1.06 20.13 -3.08
N GLU A 563 0.11 20.78 -3.09
CA GLU A 563 0.61 21.57 -1.96
C GLU A 563 -0.28 22.78 -1.64
N ARG A 564 -0.81 23.46 -2.67
CA ARG A 564 -1.76 24.57 -2.47
C ARG A 564 -3.13 24.07 -1.99
N GLY A 565 -3.59 22.93 -2.50
CA GLY A 565 -4.89 22.32 -2.18
C GLY A 565 -4.99 21.70 -0.78
N SER A 566 -3.85 21.39 -0.15
CA SER A 566 -3.80 20.89 1.23
C SER A 566 -4.05 21.99 2.29
N VAL A 567 -4.15 23.25 1.87
CA VAL A 567 -4.71 24.35 2.67
C VAL A 567 -6.21 24.45 2.39
N LEU A 568 -7.04 23.78 3.20
CA LEU A 568 -8.50 23.93 3.12
C LEU A 568 -8.88 25.43 3.12
N PRO A 569 -9.62 25.93 2.12
CA PRO A 569 -10.05 27.32 2.11
C PRO A 569 -10.88 27.59 3.36
N LYS A 570 -10.46 28.58 4.17
CA LYS A 570 -11.22 29.03 5.33
C LYS A 570 -12.46 29.76 4.83
N LEU A 571 -13.64 29.17 5.02
CA LEU A 571 -14.90 29.85 4.77
C LEU A 571 -15.06 30.98 5.81
N THR A 572 -15.03 32.21 5.33
CA THR A 572 -15.26 33.41 6.15
C THR A 572 -16.49 34.18 5.67
N ASN A 573 -17.17 34.87 6.57
CA ASN A 573 -18.20 35.84 6.22
C ASN A 573 -17.58 37.09 5.55
N THR A 574 -18.42 38.06 5.14
CA THR A 574 -17.96 39.31 4.50
C THR A 574 -17.15 40.24 5.43
N ASP A 575 -17.03 39.90 6.72
CA ASP A 575 -16.17 40.58 7.70
C ASP A 575 -14.82 39.87 7.88
N GLY A 576 -14.55 38.78 7.15
CA GLY A 576 -13.35 37.95 7.31
C GLY A 576 -13.36 37.07 8.56
N GLU A 577 -14.51 36.92 9.20
CA GLU A 577 -14.69 36.09 10.40
C GLU A 577 -15.09 34.66 9.99
N PRO A 578 -14.77 33.63 10.79
CA PRO A 578 -15.23 32.26 10.52
C PRO A 578 -16.74 32.21 10.28
N LEU A 579 -17.15 31.55 9.21
CA LEU A 579 -18.56 31.38 8.89
C LEU A 579 -19.15 30.29 9.80
N GLU A 580 -20.05 30.69 10.69
CA GLU A 580 -20.83 29.78 11.56
C GLU A 580 -22.32 29.94 11.28
N PHE A 581 -23.17 28.97 11.62
CA PHE A 581 -24.62 29.17 11.55
C PHE A 581 -25.21 29.22 12.96
N ILE A 582 -25.41 30.44 13.45
CA ILE A 582 -25.81 30.70 14.83
C ILE A 582 -27.29 31.06 14.89
N THR A 583 -28.03 30.37 15.77
CA THR A 583 -29.42 30.68 16.13
C THR A 583 -29.48 31.07 17.61
N ALA A 584 -29.84 32.32 17.89
CA ALA A 584 -29.98 32.86 19.24
C ALA A 584 -31.45 33.08 19.64
N HIS A 585 -31.74 32.90 20.93
CA HIS A 585 -33.07 33.06 21.50
C HIS A 585 -33.07 34.12 22.60
N PHE A 586 -34.09 34.96 22.61
CA PHE A 586 -34.31 36.02 23.60
C PHE A 586 -35.73 35.95 24.17
N GLY A 587 -35.88 36.31 25.45
CA GLY A 587 -37.16 36.60 26.06
C GLY A 587 -37.58 38.04 25.77
N CYS A 588 -38.88 38.27 25.56
CA CYS A 588 -39.43 39.58 25.22
C CYS A 588 -40.75 39.82 25.95
N ASP A 589 -40.76 40.78 26.89
CA ASP A 589 -41.93 41.06 27.72
C ASP A 589 -43.02 41.85 26.97
N ASN A 590 -42.61 42.70 26.01
CA ASN A 590 -43.53 43.50 25.20
C ASN A 590 -43.14 43.53 23.72
N PRO A 591 -43.51 42.51 22.94
CA PRO A 591 -43.16 42.38 21.52
C PRO A 591 -43.59 43.60 20.68
N LYS A 592 -44.73 44.22 21.00
CA LYS A 592 -45.23 45.40 20.27
C LYS A 592 -44.33 46.61 20.45
N LYS A 593 -43.84 46.85 21.68
CA LYS A 593 -42.91 47.95 21.98
C LYS A 593 -41.58 47.72 21.28
N VAL A 594 -41.04 46.49 21.35
CA VAL A 594 -39.77 46.14 20.71
C VAL A 594 -39.84 46.30 19.19
N ARG A 595 -40.88 45.76 18.55
CA ARG A 595 -41.08 45.91 17.10
C ARG A 595 -41.11 47.38 16.67
N LYS A 596 -41.74 48.26 17.47
CA LYS A 596 -41.76 49.71 17.21
C LYS A 596 -40.36 50.33 17.31
N VAL A 597 -39.53 49.90 18.25
CA VAL A 597 -38.15 50.38 18.41
C VAL A 597 -37.26 49.91 17.26
N LEU A 598 -37.37 48.64 16.83
CA LEU A 598 -36.60 48.11 15.70
C LEU A 598 -36.92 48.85 14.39
N LEU A 599 -38.19 49.17 14.14
CA LEU A 599 -38.62 49.94 12.95
C LEU A 599 -38.12 51.38 12.91
N GLN A 600 -37.61 51.92 14.02
CA GLN A 600 -37.06 53.27 14.08
C GLN A 600 -35.57 53.32 13.76
N ARG A 601 -34.92 52.16 13.60
CA ARG A 601 -33.49 52.09 13.30
C ARG A 601 -33.25 52.15 11.79
N GLU A 602 -32.23 52.89 11.39
CA GLU A 602 -31.83 53.03 9.99
C GLU A 602 -31.12 51.80 9.43
N ASP A 603 -30.58 50.94 10.31
CA ASP A 603 -29.85 49.72 9.97
C ASP A 603 -30.72 48.45 10.01
N ILE A 604 -32.05 48.60 10.14
CA ILE A 604 -33.01 47.49 10.16
C ILE A 604 -34.09 47.71 9.11
N ASP A 605 -34.30 46.70 8.27
CA ASP A 605 -35.44 46.63 7.36
C ASP A 605 -36.47 45.61 7.87
N TYR A 606 -37.72 45.73 7.42
CA TYR A 606 -38.79 44.81 7.77
C TYR A 606 -39.40 44.19 6.51
N ASP A 607 -39.16 42.89 6.33
CA ASP A 607 -39.77 42.08 5.30
C ASP A 607 -41.16 41.62 5.77
N LYS A 608 -42.18 42.19 5.13
CA LYS A 608 -43.59 41.94 5.44
C LYS A 608 -44.05 40.54 5.03
N ASP A 609 -43.44 39.94 4.02
CA ASP A 609 -43.88 38.66 3.46
C ASP A 609 -43.47 37.50 4.37
N CYS A 610 -42.32 37.65 5.04
CA CYS A 610 -41.78 36.65 5.96
C CYS A 610 -41.91 37.02 7.45
N ASP A 611 -42.50 38.17 7.79
CA ASP A 611 -42.57 38.75 9.16
C ASP A 611 -41.20 38.71 9.87
N VAL A 612 -40.17 39.21 9.19
CA VAL A 612 -38.78 39.18 9.66
C VAL A 612 -38.13 40.56 9.60
N TYR A 613 -37.38 40.90 10.65
CA TYR A 613 -36.54 42.08 10.68
C TYR A 613 -35.13 41.72 10.25
N ILE A 614 -34.60 42.50 9.32
CA ILE A 614 -33.32 42.27 8.67
C ILE A 614 -32.36 43.32 9.17
N TRP A 615 -31.38 42.92 9.98
CA TRP A 615 -30.30 43.81 10.42
C TRP A 615 -29.17 43.76 9.39
N PHE A 616 -28.74 44.91 8.90
CA PHE A 616 -27.73 45.01 7.84
C PHE A 616 -26.72 46.14 8.11
N LYS A 617 -25.63 46.14 7.35
CA LYS A 617 -24.72 47.29 7.23
C LYS A 617 -24.51 47.65 5.77
N GLY A 618 -24.19 48.91 5.50
CA GLY A 618 -23.69 49.33 4.20
C GLY A 618 -22.33 48.68 3.88
N ASN A 619 -22.08 48.43 2.61
CA ASN A 619 -20.84 47.86 2.10
C ASN A 619 -20.31 48.69 0.92
N PRO A 620 -19.78 49.89 1.18
CA PRO A 620 -19.43 50.86 0.14
C PRO A 620 -18.29 50.38 -0.79
N ASP A 621 -17.50 49.40 -0.34
CA ASP A 621 -16.35 48.86 -1.07
C ASP A 621 -16.73 47.74 -2.07
N ASN A 622 -17.99 47.29 -2.10
CA ASN A 622 -18.46 46.24 -3.02
C ASN A 622 -19.63 46.74 -3.90
N PRO A 623 -19.39 47.07 -5.18
CA PRO A 623 -20.43 47.62 -6.06
C PRO A 623 -21.51 46.61 -6.46
N VAL A 624 -21.35 45.32 -6.16
CA VAL A 624 -22.34 44.26 -6.45
C VAL A 624 -23.22 43.95 -5.24
N MET A 625 -22.69 44.12 -4.02
CA MET A 625 -23.42 43.91 -2.77
C MET A 625 -23.39 45.18 -1.92
N GLU A 626 -24.28 46.13 -2.21
CA GLU A 626 -24.36 47.43 -1.53
C GLU A 626 -24.65 47.30 -0.02
N THR A 627 -25.27 46.19 0.40
CA THR A 627 -25.57 45.90 1.81
C THR A 627 -25.15 44.49 2.20
N THR A 628 -24.70 44.34 3.45
CA THR A 628 -24.36 43.07 4.07
C THR A 628 -25.40 42.73 5.13
N LEU A 629 -26.05 41.57 4.99
CA LEU A 629 -26.89 40.98 6.03
C LEU A 629 -26.05 40.62 7.27
N LEU A 630 -26.42 41.15 8.43
CA LEU A 630 -25.80 40.87 9.72
C LEU A 630 -26.59 39.86 10.53
N ALA A 631 -27.92 40.03 10.62
CA ALA A 631 -28.81 39.07 11.28
C ALA A 631 -30.25 39.13 10.75
N ARG A 632 -30.99 38.03 10.93
CA ARG A 632 -32.45 37.99 10.77
C ARG A 632 -33.11 37.81 12.14
N ILE A 633 -34.16 38.56 12.42
CA ILE A 633 -34.82 38.61 13.73
C ILE A 633 -36.31 38.30 13.54
N PHE A 634 -36.77 37.24 14.20
CA PHE A 634 -38.11 36.70 14.14
C PHE A 634 -38.79 36.82 15.49
N PHE A 635 -40.08 37.15 15.49
CA PHE A 635 -40.87 37.25 16.72
C PHE A 635 -41.86 36.08 16.82
N GLN A 636 -41.87 35.41 17.96
CA GLN A 636 -42.79 34.32 18.28
C GLN A 636 -43.39 34.56 19.67
N ASN A 637 -44.57 35.18 19.73
CA ASN A 637 -45.19 35.59 21.00
C ASN A 637 -44.21 36.43 21.84
N ASN A 638 -43.91 35.97 23.06
CA ASN A 638 -43.00 36.63 24.02
C ASN A 638 -41.55 36.15 23.87
N LYS A 639 -41.18 35.60 22.71
CA LYS A 639 -39.82 35.17 22.38
C LYS A 639 -39.36 35.78 21.06
N ILE A 640 -38.06 36.01 20.96
CA ILE A 640 -37.40 36.42 19.73
C ILE A 640 -36.39 35.33 19.37
N LYS A 641 -36.42 34.88 18.11
CA LYS A 641 -35.39 34.03 17.52
C LYS A 641 -34.58 34.92 16.57
N ALA A 642 -33.27 34.84 16.61
CA ALA A 642 -32.42 35.56 15.67
C ALA A 642 -31.34 34.66 15.08
N GLU A 643 -31.04 34.86 13.80
CA GLU A 643 -30.07 34.07 13.04
C GLU A 643 -28.93 34.98 12.58
N THR A 644 -27.69 34.58 12.82
CA THR A 644 -26.47 35.28 12.37
C THR A 644 -25.39 34.28 12.00
N ASN A 645 -24.27 34.77 11.45
CA ASN A 645 -23.24 33.91 10.88
C ASN A 645 -21.82 34.12 11.44
N SER A 646 -21.71 34.69 12.63
CA SER A 646 -20.47 34.70 13.43
C SER A 646 -20.74 35.06 14.89
N GLU A 647 -19.89 34.59 15.80
CA GLU A 647 -19.94 34.93 17.23
C GLU A 647 -19.82 36.44 17.49
N LYS A 648 -19.01 37.14 16.68
CA LYS A 648 -18.86 38.60 16.80
C LYS A 648 -20.12 39.36 16.36
N ARG A 649 -20.85 38.87 15.37
CA ARG A 649 -22.17 39.42 15.00
C ARG A 649 -23.21 39.07 16.06
N LEU A 650 -23.16 37.88 16.66
CA LEU A 650 -24.01 37.50 17.80
C LEU A 650 -23.81 38.45 18.99
N ALA A 651 -22.57 38.70 19.41
CA ALA A 651 -22.29 39.59 20.55
C ALA A 651 -22.89 40.98 20.33
N ARG A 652 -22.68 41.57 19.14
CA ARG A 652 -23.28 42.87 18.79
C ARG A 652 -24.80 42.83 18.72
N LEU A 653 -25.38 41.71 18.27
CA LEU A 653 -26.83 41.51 18.21
C LEU A 653 -27.42 41.43 19.63
N ILE A 654 -26.74 40.75 20.55
CA ILE A 654 -27.12 40.68 21.97
C ILE A 654 -27.13 42.08 22.56
N ASP A 655 -26.03 42.83 22.42
CA ASP A 655 -25.92 44.20 22.91
C ASP A 655 -27.02 45.10 22.34
N MET A 656 -27.30 44.96 21.03
CA MET A 656 -28.33 45.75 20.35
C MET A 656 -29.74 45.45 20.88
N LEU A 657 -30.06 44.17 21.10
CA LEU A 657 -31.40 43.76 21.53
C LEU A 657 -31.61 43.99 23.03
N GLU A 658 -30.65 43.67 23.89
CA GLU A 658 -30.77 43.90 25.35
C GLU A 658 -30.79 45.39 25.72
N ALA A 659 -30.32 46.29 24.85
CA ALA A 659 -30.51 47.73 25.01
C ALA A 659 -31.99 48.17 24.93
N ILE A 660 -32.88 47.31 24.41
CA ILE A 660 -34.31 47.57 24.38
C ILE A 660 -34.96 47.01 25.65
N ASP A 661 -35.51 47.92 26.44
CA ASP A 661 -36.20 47.61 27.70
C ASP A 661 -37.26 46.50 27.54
N GLY A 662 -37.08 45.42 28.31
CA GLY A 662 -37.93 44.21 28.29
C GLY A 662 -37.43 43.06 27.41
N ILE A 663 -36.19 43.11 26.90
CA ILE A 663 -35.53 41.99 26.22
C ILE A 663 -34.41 41.40 27.10
N ARG A 664 -34.30 40.07 27.11
CA ARG A 664 -33.19 39.36 27.74
C ARG A 664 -32.69 38.24 26.85
N TYR A 665 -31.39 38.12 26.71
CA TYR A 665 -30.76 36.97 26.07
C TYR A 665 -30.99 35.69 26.89
N LEU A 666 -31.20 34.57 26.20
CA LEU A 666 -31.43 33.27 26.83
C LEU A 666 -30.30 32.30 26.51
N GLU A 667 -30.16 31.93 25.23
CA GLU A 667 -29.20 30.92 24.75
C GLU A 667 -29.00 31.02 23.24
N HIS A 668 -27.99 30.32 22.72
CA HIS A 668 -27.79 30.15 21.29
C HIS A 668 -27.30 28.73 20.96
N GLU A 669 -27.50 28.31 19.72
CA GLU A 669 -26.93 27.11 19.12
C GLU A 669 -26.05 27.53 17.92
N SER A 670 -24.86 26.94 17.79
CA SER A 670 -23.96 27.10 16.64
C SER A 670 -23.81 25.77 15.90
N LYS A 671 -23.78 25.83 14.55
CA LYS A 671 -23.65 24.67 13.64
C LYS A 671 -22.56 24.89 12.62
#